data_AF-A0A8S1IS21-F1
#
_entry.id   AF-A0A8S1IS21-F1
#
_cell.length_a   1.000
_cell.length_b   1.000
_cell.length_c   1.000
_cell.angle_alpha   90.00
_cell.angle_beta   90.00
_cell.angle_gamma   90.00
#
_symmetry.space_group_name_H-M   'P 1'
#
loop_
_entity.id
_entity.type
_entity.pdbx_description
1 polymer ?
#
loop_
_entity_poly.entity_id
_entity_poly.type
_entity_poly.pdbx_seq_one_letter_code
_entity_poly.pdbx_strand_id
1 'polypeptide(L)'
;MIFLSEGTLGPAALVEKWLRSGAEDESKPGRRLDAWMHGCLLKALDWAFDNPQAVEATQVGVVENVLSHLEGVQTKQDFANGLGKGLAANADAERRKLLLEHLARLTSQSIEINSPALRDPDSSSSGDCDAVLTEGVLRTLSMVTPWLETGTPFLMLITYKGFYDTSLEFVSLQSIQIVASMMDPNSLGRSAVSKRLTSIMRIGYMAYPTRQELKQIYSEMLSGVFKDLAAEDASWQQGLHSSAAICSLMIDVYFGVLKRFSVEECRHYVFTPRMLTQWVNGLRRYGLHGSAGPLDVVYHEGCRIFRDRLVGCEALTDFDRLILPPLKALGFAGDPGGFFWTSLGLSAQPQLQTSERRSQLSRWSSGDLNELFQEKIKSYEREHNPLNMILLEEVVERISRFDSCLSLPGGSMLLTGPNGVGRRTCVKLVAYMHHMEVFSPQLTRGYGIRNFREDLKELLIRAGIEGQPVCLVLEDHQIVDASMLECVNSIISGGEVPGLMTNEELEKALEPLKGQMAEEGFHHTKVFSFFASRVKRNLHVVLSLDPNGEGYCRRLESNPSLVSRCFIQCLEHWSPDGMVHLAKALLQNNGGCGDAADDLKNVHQTMTDRGATPRQFVSLVNLFKAIFLTKQENLTEQKRFLEGGLGKLSEAEKTVDDLSKGAEERRSLLVAKQCEAEDALHKITSSMEQAAERKQEVENIQKKLAVEEMELSQKRGGVEEELTAVQPLIDQARKAVGQIKPDNINEIRSLKMPPEGIRDVLEGVLLLMGQKDTSWNNMRKFLANKSVKDQIINYDARKITHPMRSKVEKLLQSKAASFEHANIYHVSVAAAPMASWVKANLEFSKVLENVAPLEDKLQGLTASLKASQDRLITCEEDLAALDQQEWSKVLRTDDFNFLRFMSTESERLTWKLEGLPGDNLSVENAVAVLHSNVVPLMVDPTNTPQAIKWLESHVRHENKAVEVCSTQSERFGTSLELAIRFGKTLIAQDVSSIEPLMYPLLRGDLETRGHRSVVRVGDKLVDYNESFRLFMVSRDPTPRLAPSARSLVALTTFTITREGLEGQLLSLTIQHEQPGLERQRTELLRQEEELKIQLAALEKQLLHALATSEGNVLENKDLLESLNETKAKSLTIQDGLTKSAEVHRSLDEQRNLYRHVAERGSQMFLAVKDLSAINHMYRFSLPWFLSIFRKALHTSGPSADVPSRVSLLSNTLIEGHPP
;
A
#
# COMPACT_ATOMS: atom_id res chain seq x y z
N MET A 1 2.90 -50.59 -29.67
CA MET A 1 1.94 -49.47 -29.84
C MET A 1 1.32 -49.61 -31.22
N ILE A 2 0.00 -49.54 -31.34
CA ILE A 2 -0.68 -49.49 -32.65
C ILE A 2 -1.01 -48.02 -32.93
N PHE A 3 -0.71 -47.56 -34.14
CA PHE A 3 -1.04 -46.20 -34.58
C PHE A 3 -2.03 -46.29 -35.74
N LEU A 4 -3.11 -45.51 -35.66
CA LEU A 4 -4.14 -45.39 -36.69
C LEU A 4 -4.14 -43.94 -37.16
N SER A 5 -3.95 -43.71 -38.46
CA SER A 5 -4.08 -42.39 -39.09
C SER A 5 -5.47 -42.23 -39.71
N GLU A 6 -5.91 -40.99 -39.93
CA GLU A 6 -7.24 -40.70 -40.48
C GLU A 6 -7.48 -41.38 -41.85
N GLY A 7 -6.43 -41.50 -42.67
CA GLY A 7 -6.46 -42.24 -43.94
C GLY A 7 -6.70 -43.76 -43.82
N THR A 8 -6.77 -44.34 -42.61
CA THR A 8 -7.11 -45.76 -42.41
C THR A 8 -8.60 -46.02 -42.14
N LEU A 9 -9.41 -44.99 -41.91
CA LEU A 9 -10.83 -45.13 -41.55
C LEU A 9 -11.71 -44.15 -42.33
N GLY A 10 -11.69 -44.28 -43.67
CA GLY A 10 -12.28 -43.31 -44.59
C GLY A 10 -13.80 -43.09 -44.43
N PRO A 11 -14.30 -41.86 -44.55
CA PRO A 11 -15.73 -41.50 -44.46
C PRO A 11 -16.68 -42.40 -45.28
N ALA A 12 -16.29 -42.79 -46.50
CA ALA A 12 -17.08 -43.68 -47.34
C ALA A 12 -17.37 -45.05 -46.69
N ALA A 13 -16.43 -45.61 -45.94
CA ALA A 13 -16.63 -46.90 -45.26
C ALA A 13 -17.63 -46.80 -44.09
N LEU A 14 -17.73 -45.64 -43.44
CA LEU A 14 -18.75 -45.36 -42.42
C LEU A 14 -20.14 -45.20 -43.07
N VAL A 15 -20.23 -44.49 -44.20
CA VAL A 15 -21.45 -44.35 -44.99
C VAL A 15 -21.94 -45.71 -45.49
N GLU A 16 -21.06 -46.55 -46.05
CA GLU A 16 -21.38 -47.92 -46.44
C GLU A 16 -21.87 -48.76 -45.25
N LYS A 17 -21.22 -48.67 -44.09
CA LYS A 17 -21.63 -49.39 -42.88
C LYS A 17 -23.04 -48.97 -42.45
N TRP A 18 -23.33 -47.67 -42.42
CA TRP A 18 -24.64 -47.14 -42.04
C TRP A 18 -25.74 -47.58 -43.02
N LEU A 19 -25.47 -47.52 -44.33
CA LEU A 19 -26.38 -48.03 -45.37
C LEU A 19 -26.66 -49.52 -45.22
N ARG A 20 -25.67 -50.33 -44.82
CA ARG A 20 -25.85 -51.76 -44.53
C ARG A 20 -26.68 -52.00 -43.27
N SER A 21 -26.46 -51.27 -42.17
CA SER A 21 -27.31 -51.38 -40.97
C SER A 21 -28.74 -50.89 -41.19
N GLY A 22 -28.97 -49.99 -42.16
CA GLY A 22 -30.32 -49.58 -42.57
C GLY A 22 -31.07 -50.60 -43.42
N ALA A 23 -30.44 -51.71 -43.84
CA ALA A 23 -30.99 -52.67 -44.79
C ALA A 23 -31.74 -53.86 -44.16
N GLU A 24 -31.76 -53.99 -42.83
CA GLU A 24 -32.52 -55.01 -42.11
C GLU A 24 -33.99 -54.60 -41.87
N ASP A 25 -34.34 -53.34 -42.15
CA ASP A 25 -35.69 -52.79 -42.15
C ASP A 25 -36.26 -52.77 -43.59
N GLU A 26 -37.28 -53.60 -43.87
CA GLU A 26 -37.95 -53.62 -45.20
C GLU A 26 -38.65 -52.30 -45.57
N SER A 27 -38.75 -51.35 -44.64
CA SER A 27 -39.35 -50.03 -44.84
C SER A 27 -38.42 -48.97 -45.43
N LYS A 28 -37.09 -49.21 -45.50
CA LYS A 28 -36.09 -48.16 -45.81
C LYS A 28 -35.58 -48.23 -47.28
N PRO A 29 -35.59 -47.10 -48.05
CA PRO A 29 -35.32 -47.11 -49.49
C PRO A 29 -33.82 -47.12 -49.86
N GLY A 30 -33.05 -48.07 -49.33
CA GLY A 30 -31.57 -48.07 -49.39
C GLY A 30 -30.96 -47.85 -50.79
N ARG A 31 -31.51 -48.47 -51.84
CA ARG A 31 -31.03 -48.30 -53.24
C ARG A 31 -31.23 -46.90 -53.84
N ARG A 32 -32.12 -46.06 -53.27
CA ARG A 32 -32.30 -44.67 -53.74
C ARG A 32 -31.32 -43.72 -53.06
N LEU A 33 -31.11 -43.91 -51.75
CA LEU A 33 -30.17 -43.13 -50.96
C LEU A 33 -28.74 -43.30 -51.48
N ASP A 34 -28.31 -44.53 -51.75
CA ASP A 34 -26.94 -44.86 -52.21
C ASP A 34 -26.43 -43.96 -53.35
N ALA A 35 -27.25 -43.71 -54.38
CA ALA A 35 -26.89 -42.84 -55.51
C ALA A 35 -26.76 -41.35 -55.12
N TRP A 36 -27.53 -40.89 -54.13
CA TRP A 36 -27.44 -39.51 -53.62
C TRP A 36 -26.30 -39.35 -52.61
N MET A 37 -25.99 -40.39 -51.84
CA MET A 37 -24.84 -40.45 -50.93
C MET A 37 -23.52 -40.33 -51.71
N HIS A 38 -23.31 -41.20 -52.69
CA HIS A 38 -22.11 -41.16 -53.54
C HIS A 38 -22.06 -39.92 -54.46
N GLY A 39 -23.21 -39.43 -54.92
CA GLY A 39 -23.27 -38.27 -55.82
C GLY A 39 -23.04 -36.91 -55.14
N CYS A 40 -23.59 -36.74 -53.92
CA CYS A 40 -23.70 -35.46 -53.22
C CYS A 40 -23.08 -35.45 -51.81
N LEU A 41 -23.33 -36.47 -50.96
CA LEU A 41 -22.85 -36.45 -49.56
C LEU A 41 -21.32 -36.43 -49.48
N LEU A 42 -20.61 -37.26 -50.24
CA LEU A 42 -19.14 -37.31 -50.16
C LEU A 42 -18.50 -35.95 -50.49
N LYS A 43 -18.92 -35.30 -51.59
CA LYS A 43 -18.43 -33.96 -51.97
C LYS A 43 -18.79 -32.87 -50.95
N ALA A 44 -19.94 -33.01 -50.30
CA ALA A 44 -20.37 -32.11 -49.22
C ALA A 44 -19.55 -32.31 -47.94
N LEU A 45 -19.12 -33.54 -47.65
CA LEU A 45 -18.19 -33.85 -46.56
C LEU A 45 -16.78 -33.36 -46.88
N ASP A 46 -16.28 -33.56 -48.09
CA ASP A 46 -14.97 -33.03 -48.54
C ASP A 46 -14.91 -31.51 -48.31
N TRP A 47 -15.92 -30.77 -48.77
CA TRP A 47 -16.06 -29.32 -48.51
C TRP A 47 -16.09 -28.99 -47.00
N ALA A 48 -16.76 -29.82 -46.19
CA ALA A 48 -16.87 -29.63 -44.74
C ALA A 48 -15.64 -30.07 -43.94
N PHE A 49 -14.67 -30.74 -44.56
CA PHE A 49 -13.33 -31.02 -44.01
C PHE A 49 -12.32 -29.95 -44.43
N ASP A 50 -12.39 -29.45 -45.67
CA ASP A 50 -11.57 -28.33 -46.16
C ASP A 50 -11.90 -27.00 -45.46
N ASN A 51 -13.12 -26.85 -44.93
CA ASN A 51 -13.57 -25.66 -44.20
C ASN A 51 -13.70 -25.96 -42.70
N PRO A 52 -13.10 -25.14 -41.80
CA PRO A 52 -13.19 -25.36 -40.37
C PRO A 52 -14.64 -25.22 -39.86
N GLN A 53 -15.01 -26.03 -38.88
CA GLN A 53 -16.30 -25.97 -38.19
C GLN A 53 -16.29 -24.92 -37.05
N ALA A 54 -17.42 -24.70 -36.40
CA ALA A 54 -17.52 -23.82 -35.22
C ALA A 54 -16.95 -24.49 -33.95
N VAL A 55 -17.24 -25.77 -33.74
CA VAL A 55 -16.63 -26.61 -32.69
C VAL A 55 -15.78 -27.71 -33.34
N GLU A 56 -14.56 -27.92 -32.85
CA GLU A 56 -13.66 -28.97 -33.37
C GLU A 56 -14.24 -30.39 -33.13
N ALA A 57 -14.60 -31.05 -34.23
CA ALA A 57 -14.98 -32.45 -34.27
C ALA A 57 -14.04 -33.23 -35.21
N THR A 58 -13.85 -34.52 -34.95
CA THR A 58 -13.15 -35.43 -35.89
C THR A 58 -14.00 -35.65 -37.15
N GLN A 59 -13.38 -36.06 -38.26
CA GLN A 59 -14.08 -36.46 -39.49
C GLN A 59 -15.24 -37.45 -39.22
N VAL A 60 -15.02 -38.46 -38.37
CA VAL A 60 -16.03 -39.45 -37.96
C VAL A 60 -17.27 -38.78 -37.36
N GLY A 61 -17.08 -37.90 -36.37
CA GLY A 61 -18.16 -37.14 -35.73
C GLY A 61 -18.94 -36.25 -36.69
N VAL A 62 -18.28 -35.63 -37.68
CA VAL A 62 -18.97 -34.84 -38.73
C VAL A 62 -19.86 -35.73 -39.60
N VAL A 63 -19.35 -36.88 -40.06
CA VAL A 63 -20.12 -37.86 -40.84
C VAL A 63 -21.34 -38.35 -40.03
N GLU A 64 -21.11 -38.78 -38.79
CA GLU A 64 -22.14 -39.25 -37.86
C GLU A 64 -23.23 -38.18 -37.58
N ASN A 65 -22.85 -36.90 -37.51
CA ASN A 65 -23.80 -35.79 -37.34
C ASN A 65 -24.74 -35.68 -38.56
N VAL A 66 -24.20 -35.77 -39.77
CA VAL A 66 -25.00 -35.72 -41.01
C VAL A 66 -25.89 -36.94 -41.16
N LEU A 67 -25.36 -38.15 -40.91
CA LEU A 67 -26.12 -39.40 -41.01
C LEU A 67 -27.38 -39.39 -40.11
N SER A 68 -27.28 -38.81 -38.91
CA SER A 68 -28.41 -38.67 -37.98
C SER A 68 -29.53 -37.70 -38.43
N HIS A 69 -29.40 -37.07 -39.60
CA HIS A 69 -30.45 -36.28 -40.25
C HIS A 69 -30.87 -36.84 -41.62
N LEU A 70 -30.38 -38.03 -41.98
CA LEU A 70 -30.77 -38.75 -43.20
C LEU A 70 -31.62 -40.00 -42.89
N GLU A 71 -31.89 -40.28 -41.61
CA GLU A 71 -32.83 -41.32 -41.18
C GLU A 71 -34.27 -40.95 -41.56
N GLY A 72 -35.01 -41.90 -42.14
CA GLY A 72 -36.42 -41.71 -42.57
C GLY A 72 -36.64 -40.94 -43.87
N VAL A 73 -35.59 -40.41 -44.51
CA VAL A 73 -35.66 -39.63 -45.77
C VAL A 73 -36.31 -40.41 -46.92
N GLN A 74 -37.33 -39.82 -47.57
CA GLN A 74 -38.07 -40.45 -48.67
C GLN A 74 -37.90 -39.75 -50.04
N THR A 75 -37.80 -38.42 -50.07
CA THR A 75 -37.62 -37.64 -51.32
C THR A 75 -36.22 -37.04 -51.43
N LYS A 76 -35.86 -36.58 -52.64
CA LYS A 76 -34.60 -35.84 -52.87
C LYS A 76 -34.60 -34.48 -52.17
N GLN A 77 -35.78 -33.90 -51.90
CA GLN A 77 -35.91 -32.64 -51.16
C GLN A 77 -35.59 -32.85 -49.68
N ASP A 78 -36.16 -33.91 -49.08
CA ASP A 78 -35.85 -34.29 -47.69
C ASP A 78 -34.36 -34.63 -47.54
N PHE A 79 -33.76 -35.28 -48.53
CA PHE A 79 -32.32 -35.55 -48.58
C PHE A 79 -31.48 -34.26 -48.60
N ALA A 80 -31.83 -33.29 -49.45
CA ALA A 80 -31.14 -32.00 -49.53
C ALA A 80 -31.30 -31.18 -48.23
N ASN A 81 -32.48 -31.21 -47.62
CA ASN A 81 -32.77 -30.55 -46.35
C ASN A 81 -32.06 -31.22 -45.17
N GLY A 82 -32.02 -32.55 -45.10
CA GLY A 82 -31.30 -33.32 -44.07
C GLY A 82 -29.78 -33.13 -44.15
N LEU A 83 -29.22 -33.21 -45.36
CA LEU A 83 -27.81 -32.89 -45.64
C LEU A 83 -27.48 -31.44 -45.25
N GLY A 84 -28.37 -30.51 -45.61
CA GLY A 84 -28.29 -29.10 -45.21
C GLY A 84 -28.24 -28.92 -43.71
N LYS A 85 -29.23 -29.46 -42.97
CA LYS A 85 -29.29 -29.42 -41.51
C LYS A 85 -28.04 -30.01 -40.86
N GLY A 86 -27.61 -31.20 -41.29
CA GLY A 86 -26.55 -31.97 -40.62
C GLY A 86 -25.17 -31.32 -40.67
N LEU A 87 -24.86 -30.65 -41.78
CA LEU A 87 -23.64 -29.85 -41.95
C LEU A 87 -23.79 -28.42 -41.41
N ALA A 88 -24.97 -27.80 -41.54
CA ALA A 88 -25.23 -26.45 -41.03
C ALA A 88 -25.21 -26.37 -39.49
N ALA A 89 -25.52 -27.48 -38.81
CA ALA A 89 -25.61 -27.57 -37.36
C ALA A 89 -24.33 -27.07 -36.67
N ASN A 90 -23.14 -27.52 -37.08
CA ASN A 90 -21.86 -27.12 -36.48
C ASN A 90 -21.15 -25.97 -37.24
N ALA A 91 -21.86 -25.25 -38.11
CA ALA A 91 -21.33 -24.09 -38.84
C ALA A 91 -21.75 -22.76 -38.20
N ASP A 92 -20.87 -21.76 -38.22
CA ASP A 92 -21.22 -20.37 -37.87
C ASP A 92 -22.12 -19.71 -38.94
N ALA A 93 -22.62 -18.49 -38.68
CA ALA A 93 -23.59 -17.84 -39.56
C ALA A 93 -23.07 -17.58 -40.99
N GLU A 94 -21.78 -17.27 -41.16
CA GLU A 94 -21.19 -16.95 -42.46
C GLU A 94 -20.85 -18.24 -43.24
N ARG A 95 -20.19 -19.19 -42.59
CA ARG A 95 -19.89 -20.51 -43.16
C ARG A 95 -21.17 -21.27 -43.50
N ARG A 96 -22.22 -21.17 -42.68
CA ARG A 96 -23.55 -21.75 -42.95
C ARG A 96 -24.17 -21.18 -44.23
N LYS A 97 -24.02 -19.88 -44.51
CA LYS A 97 -24.49 -19.30 -45.78
C LYS A 97 -23.74 -19.89 -46.98
N LEU A 98 -22.40 -19.89 -46.92
CA LEU A 98 -21.54 -20.42 -47.99
C LEU A 98 -21.79 -21.92 -48.26
N LEU A 99 -21.94 -22.70 -47.18
CA LEU A 99 -22.33 -24.11 -47.22
C LEU A 99 -23.66 -24.30 -47.96
N LEU A 100 -24.70 -23.54 -47.61
CA LEU A 100 -26.02 -23.71 -48.23
C LEU A 100 -26.03 -23.31 -49.70
N GLU A 101 -25.30 -22.24 -50.07
CA GLU A 101 -25.08 -21.89 -51.48
C GLU A 101 -24.32 -22.99 -52.25
N HIS A 102 -23.38 -23.70 -51.61
CA HIS A 102 -22.64 -24.80 -52.22
C HIS A 102 -23.51 -26.06 -52.35
N LEU A 103 -24.21 -26.44 -51.29
CA LEU A 103 -25.10 -27.60 -51.25
C LEU A 103 -26.27 -27.46 -52.23
N ALA A 104 -26.87 -26.28 -52.38
CA ALA A 104 -27.95 -26.05 -53.35
C ALA A 104 -27.47 -26.27 -54.80
N ARG A 105 -26.23 -25.87 -55.11
CA ARG A 105 -25.60 -26.14 -56.42
C ARG A 105 -25.33 -27.64 -56.61
N LEU A 106 -24.83 -28.34 -55.57
CA LEU A 106 -24.57 -29.79 -55.60
C LEU A 106 -25.83 -30.65 -55.73
N THR A 107 -26.91 -30.30 -55.03
CA THR A 107 -28.16 -31.09 -55.01
C THR A 107 -29.12 -30.71 -56.13
N SER A 108 -28.97 -29.51 -56.72
CA SER A 108 -29.93 -28.91 -57.65
C SER A 108 -31.33 -28.77 -57.05
N GLN A 109 -31.40 -28.35 -55.78
CA GLN A 109 -32.63 -28.10 -55.02
C GLN A 109 -32.50 -26.84 -54.14
N SER A 110 -33.62 -26.23 -53.77
CA SER A 110 -33.65 -25.30 -52.63
C SER A 110 -33.43 -26.07 -51.33
N ILE A 111 -32.74 -25.46 -50.35
CA ILE A 111 -32.50 -26.08 -49.05
C ILE A 111 -33.22 -25.28 -47.97
N GLU A 112 -34.23 -25.92 -47.38
CA GLU A 112 -35.12 -25.35 -46.38
C GLU A 112 -34.77 -25.91 -45.00
N ILE A 113 -34.13 -25.07 -44.19
CA ILE A 113 -33.84 -25.40 -42.79
C ILE A 113 -34.91 -24.83 -41.86
N ASN A 114 -35.55 -23.71 -42.22
CA ASN A 114 -36.45 -22.96 -41.34
C ASN A 114 -37.84 -23.60 -41.12
N SER A 115 -38.08 -24.82 -41.61
CA SER A 115 -39.38 -25.49 -41.64
C SER A 115 -39.52 -26.52 -40.50
N PRO A 116 -40.18 -26.19 -39.37
CA PRO A 116 -40.58 -27.15 -38.36
C PRO A 116 -41.93 -27.81 -38.72
N ALA A 117 -42.11 -29.07 -38.32
CA ALA A 117 -43.42 -29.72 -38.27
C ALA A 117 -43.98 -29.68 -36.84
N LEU A 118 -44.19 -28.47 -36.31
CA LEU A 118 -44.78 -28.28 -34.98
C LEU A 118 -46.32 -28.37 -35.08
N ARG A 119 -46.92 -29.14 -34.18
CA ARG A 119 -48.37 -29.07 -33.88
C ARG A 119 -48.66 -27.85 -33.02
N ASP A 120 -49.88 -27.32 -33.14
CA ASP A 120 -50.33 -26.15 -32.38
C ASP A 120 -50.22 -26.37 -30.85
N PRO A 121 -49.58 -25.44 -30.10
CA PRO A 121 -49.37 -25.56 -28.67
C PRO A 121 -50.57 -25.03 -27.85
N ASP A 122 -51.73 -25.67 -28.01
CA ASP A 122 -52.92 -25.41 -27.15
C ASP A 122 -52.72 -26.02 -25.75
N SER A 123 -51.84 -25.42 -24.94
CA SER A 123 -51.67 -25.75 -23.52
C SER A 123 -51.26 -24.52 -22.69
N SER A 124 -52.26 -23.74 -22.26
CA SER A 124 -52.10 -22.54 -21.44
C SER A 124 -51.86 -22.88 -19.96
N SER A 125 -50.61 -23.13 -19.57
CA SER A 125 -50.21 -23.31 -18.16
C SER A 125 -48.79 -22.84 -17.84
N SER A 126 -48.66 -22.09 -16.74
CA SER A 126 -47.43 -21.77 -15.98
C SER A 126 -46.25 -21.09 -16.72
N GLY A 127 -46.34 -19.76 -16.84
CA GLY A 127 -45.40 -18.80 -16.21
C GLY A 127 -43.92 -18.68 -16.67
N ASP A 128 -43.29 -19.73 -17.19
CA ASP A 128 -41.86 -19.73 -17.56
C ASP A 128 -41.64 -19.19 -18.99
N CYS A 129 -41.57 -17.85 -19.10
CA CYS A 129 -41.11 -17.08 -20.26
C CYS A 129 -41.61 -17.56 -21.65
N ASP A 130 -42.74 -16.99 -22.12
CA ASP A 130 -43.22 -17.13 -23.50
C ASP A 130 -42.09 -16.84 -24.53
N ALA A 131 -41.56 -17.91 -25.13
CA ALA A 131 -40.39 -17.84 -25.98
C ALA A 131 -40.77 -17.41 -27.40
N VAL A 132 -40.60 -16.12 -27.72
CA VAL A 132 -40.83 -15.56 -29.06
C VAL A 132 -40.07 -16.37 -30.12
N LEU A 133 -40.83 -17.05 -30.99
CA LEU A 133 -40.31 -17.98 -31.99
C LEU A 133 -39.74 -17.26 -33.21
N THR A 134 -38.54 -16.69 -33.09
CA THR A 134 -37.83 -16.07 -34.23
C THR A 134 -37.38 -17.12 -35.25
N GLU A 135 -37.05 -16.66 -36.47
CA GLU A 135 -36.47 -17.53 -37.51
C GLU A 135 -35.25 -18.31 -36.99
N GLY A 136 -34.35 -17.68 -36.23
CA GLY A 136 -33.20 -18.34 -35.62
C GLY A 136 -33.56 -19.43 -34.61
N VAL A 137 -34.64 -19.25 -33.84
CA VAL A 137 -35.16 -20.28 -32.91
C VAL A 137 -35.75 -21.45 -33.69
N LEU A 138 -36.67 -21.20 -34.64
CA LEU A 138 -37.31 -22.23 -35.45
C LEU A 138 -36.29 -23.05 -36.27
N ARG A 139 -35.27 -22.38 -36.83
CA ARG A 139 -34.14 -22.99 -37.54
C ARG A 139 -33.24 -23.85 -36.64
N THR A 140 -33.14 -23.52 -35.35
CA THR A 140 -32.34 -24.30 -34.39
C THR A 140 -33.13 -25.51 -33.89
N LEU A 141 -34.43 -25.33 -33.60
CA LEU A 141 -35.36 -26.42 -33.28
C LEU A 141 -35.40 -27.45 -34.41
N SER A 142 -35.50 -27.03 -35.67
CA SER A 142 -35.59 -27.95 -36.82
C SER A 142 -34.32 -28.80 -37.05
N MET A 143 -33.17 -28.42 -36.46
CA MET A 143 -31.95 -29.23 -36.40
C MET A 143 -31.92 -30.14 -35.17
N VAL A 144 -32.37 -29.65 -34.01
CA VAL A 144 -32.25 -30.38 -32.73
C VAL A 144 -33.37 -31.39 -32.49
N THR A 145 -34.60 -31.12 -32.95
CA THR A 145 -35.77 -31.99 -32.78
C THR A 145 -35.52 -33.45 -33.21
N PRO A 146 -34.90 -33.76 -34.37
CA PRO A 146 -34.56 -35.14 -34.73
C PRO A 146 -33.70 -35.88 -33.70
N TRP A 147 -32.80 -35.19 -32.99
CA TRP A 147 -31.97 -35.80 -31.94
C TRP A 147 -32.73 -36.03 -30.63
N LEU A 148 -33.83 -35.31 -30.39
CA LEU A 148 -34.70 -35.50 -29.22
C LEU A 148 -35.74 -36.60 -29.48
N GLU A 149 -36.29 -36.69 -30.69
CA GLU A 149 -37.32 -37.66 -31.07
C GLU A 149 -36.78 -39.08 -31.30
N THR A 150 -35.53 -39.23 -31.75
CA THR A 150 -34.93 -40.55 -32.07
C THR A 150 -34.44 -41.34 -30.85
N GLY A 151 -34.41 -40.75 -29.65
CA GLY A 151 -34.24 -41.49 -28.38
C GLY A 151 -32.93 -42.25 -28.18
N THR A 152 -31.88 -41.96 -28.95
CA THR A 152 -30.60 -42.70 -28.89
C THR A 152 -29.76 -42.30 -27.65
N PRO A 153 -29.25 -43.25 -26.83
CA PRO A 153 -28.63 -42.94 -25.52
C PRO A 153 -27.10 -42.68 -25.53
N PHE A 154 -26.69 -41.58 -24.86
CA PHE A 154 -25.35 -40.95 -24.76
C PHE A 154 -25.23 -40.26 -23.37
N LEU A 155 -24.09 -39.98 -22.73
CA LEU A 155 -22.64 -40.36 -22.82
C LEU A 155 -22.01 -40.09 -21.41
N MET A 156 -21.05 -40.83 -20.85
CA MET A 156 -20.16 -41.90 -21.37
C MET A 156 -20.88 -43.23 -21.60
N LEU A 157 -22.15 -43.28 -21.22
CA LEU A 157 -22.96 -44.48 -21.14
C LEU A 157 -23.52 -44.99 -22.50
N ILE A 158 -22.87 -44.62 -23.62
CA ILE A 158 -22.86 -45.51 -24.80
C ILE A 158 -21.87 -46.63 -24.56
N THR A 159 -20.61 -46.28 -24.25
CA THR A 159 -19.48 -47.13 -24.65
C THR A 159 -19.50 -48.46 -23.93
N TYR A 160 -19.96 -48.45 -22.68
CA TYR A 160 -20.14 -49.65 -21.85
C TYR A 160 -21.58 -49.80 -21.30
N LYS A 161 -22.48 -48.82 -21.54
CA LYS A 161 -23.86 -48.74 -20.99
C LYS A 161 -24.00 -48.89 -19.46
N GLY A 162 -22.91 -48.72 -18.72
CA GLY A 162 -22.87 -48.65 -17.26
C GLY A 162 -21.60 -47.98 -16.75
N PHE A 163 -21.46 -47.89 -15.43
CA PHE A 163 -20.26 -47.46 -14.72
C PHE A 163 -20.01 -48.35 -13.50
N TYR A 164 -18.79 -48.36 -12.98
CA TYR A 164 -18.50 -49.03 -11.71
C TYR A 164 -18.72 -48.05 -10.55
N ASP A 165 -19.52 -48.46 -9.57
CA ASP A 165 -19.67 -47.74 -8.30
C ASP A 165 -18.42 -47.91 -7.40
N THR A 166 -18.34 -47.11 -6.34
CA THR A 166 -17.40 -47.22 -5.23
C THR A 166 -17.34 -48.61 -4.58
N SER A 167 -18.44 -49.38 -4.61
CA SER A 167 -18.51 -50.80 -4.22
C SER A 167 -17.82 -51.77 -5.19
N LEU A 168 -17.36 -51.29 -6.35
CA LEU A 168 -16.90 -52.07 -7.51
C LEU A 168 -17.99 -52.90 -8.22
N GLU A 169 -19.27 -52.66 -7.93
CA GLU A 169 -20.38 -53.21 -8.72
C GLU A 169 -20.63 -52.40 -10.01
N PHE A 170 -21.04 -53.08 -11.09
CA PHE A 170 -21.29 -52.45 -12.39
C PHE A 170 -22.76 -52.05 -12.55
N VAL A 171 -23.04 -50.75 -12.44
CA VAL A 171 -24.38 -50.17 -12.56
C VAL A 171 -24.68 -49.84 -14.02
N SER A 172 -25.57 -50.62 -14.66
CA SER A 172 -26.07 -50.34 -16.01
C SER A 172 -27.16 -49.27 -16.00
N LEU A 173 -27.16 -48.36 -16.97
CA LEU A 173 -28.26 -47.40 -17.18
C LEU A 173 -29.09 -47.74 -18.43
N GLN A 174 -30.39 -47.45 -18.35
CA GLN A 174 -31.36 -47.66 -19.41
C GLN A 174 -32.18 -46.38 -19.61
N SER A 175 -32.56 -46.09 -20.86
CA SER A 175 -33.49 -45.00 -21.23
C SER A 175 -33.15 -43.60 -20.68
N ILE A 176 -31.87 -43.25 -20.63
CA ILE A 176 -31.39 -41.90 -20.27
C ILE A 176 -30.69 -41.27 -21.47
N GLN A 177 -31.10 -40.04 -21.82
CA GLN A 177 -30.44 -39.18 -22.80
C GLN A 177 -29.75 -38.02 -22.07
N ILE A 178 -28.47 -37.78 -22.36
CA ILE A 178 -27.72 -36.66 -21.79
C ILE A 178 -27.62 -35.54 -22.82
N VAL A 179 -28.22 -34.40 -22.50
CA VAL A 179 -28.13 -33.14 -23.26
C VAL A 179 -27.25 -32.17 -22.47
N ALA A 180 -26.33 -31.48 -23.15
CA ALA A 180 -25.44 -30.50 -22.55
C ALA A 180 -25.48 -29.19 -23.36
N SER A 181 -25.46 -28.06 -22.65
CA SER A 181 -25.25 -26.73 -23.24
C SER A 181 -23.85 -26.24 -22.89
N MET A 182 -23.17 -25.59 -23.84
CA MET A 182 -21.79 -25.14 -23.69
C MET A 182 -21.60 -23.74 -24.26
N MET A 183 -20.73 -22.96 -23.61
CA MET A 183 -20.22 -21.70 -24.13
C MET A 183 -19.03 -21.97 -25.06
N ASP A 184 -18.75 -21.04 -25.98
CA ASP A 184 -17.53 -21.06 -26.81
C ASP A 184 -16.28 -21.19 -25.91
N PRO A 185 -15.34 -22.12 -26.18
CA PRO A 185 -14.13 -22.30 -25.38
C PRO A 185 -13.16 -21.10 -25.39
N ASN A 186 -13.31 -20.16 -26.33
CA ASN A 186 -12.61 -18.87 -26.31
C ASN A 186 -13.16 -17.90 -25.24
N SER A 187 -14.30 -18.23 -24.60
CA SER A 187 -14.86 -17.45 -23.50
C SER A 187 -13.99 -17.54 -22.24
N LEU A 188 -13.86 -16.43 -21.53
CA LEU A 188 -13.11 -16.33 -20.28
C LEU A 188 -13.49 -17.44 -19.27
N GLY A 189 -12.48 -18.09 -18.69
CA GLY A 189 -12.67 -19.16 -17.68
C GLY A 189 -13.20 -20.49 -18.22
N ARG A 190 -13.21 -20.70 -19.54
CA ARG A 190 -13.66 -21.97 -20.17
C ARG A 190 -12.48 -22.79 -20.69
N SER A 191 -12.76 -24.04 -21.05
CA SER A 191 -11.77 -24.98 -21.57
C SER A 191 -12.38 -25.81 -22.70
N ALA A 192 -11.58 -26.08 -23.73
CA ALA A 192 -12.01 -26.89 -24.86
C ALA A 192 -12.26 -28.34 -24.45
N VAL A 193 -13.30 -28.94 -25.03
CA VAL A 193 -13.66 -30.35 -24.79
C VAL A 193 -12.78 -31.28 -25.61
N SER A 194 -12.41 -32.44 -25.05
CA SER A 194 -11.59 -33.42 -25.77
C SER A 194 -12.29 -33.92 -27.05
N LYS A 195 -11.52 -34.09 -28.13
CA LYS A 195 -12.02 -34.58 -29.43
C LYS A 195 -12.65 -35.98 -29.36
N ARG A 196 -12.40 -36.76 -28.29
CA ARG A 196 -13.09 -38.03 -28.00
C ARG A 196 -14.55 -37.84 -27.59
N LEU A 197 -14.91 -36.71 -26.97
CA LEU A 197 -16.29 -36.40 -26.62
C LEU A 197 -17.03 -35.80 -27.83
N THR A 198 -16.41 -34.83 -28.53
CA THR A 198 -17.01 -34.18 -29.71
C THR A 198 -17.13 -35.07 -30.95
N SER A 199 -16.42 -36.21 -30.99
CA SER A 199 -16.55 -37.22 -32.05
C SER A 199 -17.71 -38.20 -31.87
N ILE A 200 -18.32 -38.24 -30.67
CA ILE A 200 -19.36 -39.21 -30.32
C ILE A 200 -20.70 -38.49 -30.11
N MET A 201 -20.70 -37.34 -29.43
CA MET A 201 -21.90 -36.50 -29.30
C MET A 201 -22.33 -35.90 -30.64
N ARG A 202 -23.63 -35.61 -30.78
CA ARG A 202 -24.15 -34.72 -31.82
C ARG A 202 -24.01 -33.26 -31.39
N ILE A 203 -23.70 -32.37 -32.34
CA ILE A 203 -23.31 -30.98 -32.04
C ILE A 203 -24.10 -30.00 -32.90
N GLY A 204 -24.82 -29.10 -32.24
CA GLY A 204 -25.43 -27.91 -32.83
C GLY A 204 -24.82 -26.64 -32.23
N TYR A 205 -24.50 -25.67 -33.10
CA TYR A 205 -23.98 -24.36 -32.76
C TYR A 205 -25.07 -23.28 -32.93
N MET A 206 -25.46 -22.69 -31.80
CA MET A 206 -26.44 -21.60 -31.72
C MET A 206 -25.72 -20.29 -31.42
N ALA A 207 -25.75 -19.37 -32.38
CA ALA A 207 -25.26 -18.00 -32.21
C ALA A 207 -26.29 -17.13 -31.45
N TYR A 208 -25.85 -15.99 -30.90
CA TYR A 208 -26.76 -14.98 -30.34
C TYR A 208 -27.73 -14.44 -31.42
N PRO A 209 -28.98 -14.08 -31.06
CA PRO A 209 -29.94 -13.49 -32.01
C PRO A 209 -29.43 -12.17 -32.60
N THR A 210 -29.76 -11.92 -33.86
CA THR A 210 -29.37 -10.71 -34.59
C THR A 210 -30.04 -9.44 -34.05
N ARG A 211 -29.52 -8.25 -34.38
CA ARG A 211 -30.12 -6.95 -34.01
C ARG A 211 -31.57 -6.79 -34.50
N GLN A 212 -31.98 -7.51 -35.54
CA GLN A 212 -33.37 -7.53 -36.03
C GLN A 212 -34.26 -8.46 -35.19
N GLU A 213 -33.80 -9.69 -34.92
CA GLU A 213 -34.51 -10.63 -34.03
C GLU A 213 -34.67 -10.08 -32.61
N LEU A 214 -33.63 -9.45 -32.05
CA LEU A 214 -33.71 -8.77 -30.76
C LEU A 214 -34.74 -7.63 -30.78
N LYS A 215 -34.87 -6.88 -31.89
CA LYS A 215 -35.89 -5.83 -32.03
C LYS A 215 -37.30 -6.40 -32.08
N GLN A 216 -37.50 -7.56 -32.71
CA GLN A 216 -38.78 -8.27 -32.65
C GLN A 216 -39.10 -8.70 -31.21
N ILE A 217 -38.24 -9.53 -30.60
CA ILE A 217 -38.43 -10.08 -29.24
C ILE A 217 -38.75 -8.97 -28.25
N TYR A 218 -37.92 -7.92 -28.17
CA TYR A 218 -38.12 -6.88 -27.18
C TYR A 218 -39.21 -5.88 -27.55
N SER A 219 -39.62 -5.73 -28.81
CA SER A 219 -40.81 -4.93 -29.13
C SER A 219 -42.10 -5.63 -28.68
N GLU A 220 -42.16 -6.96 -28.82
CA GLU A 220 -43.30 -7.76 -28.35
C GLU A 220 -43.36 -7.75 -26.81
N MET A 221 -42.25 -8.08 -26.13
CA MET A 221 -42.18 -8.06 -24.65
C MET A 221 -42.47 -6.68 -24.06
N LEU A 222 -41.89 -5.60 -24.61
CA LEU A 222 -42.08 -4.24 -24.10
C LEU A 222 -43.49 -3.72 -24.38
N SER A 223 -44.11 -4.12 -25.50
CA SER A 223 -45.53 -3.84 -25.76
C SER A 223 -46.44 -4.53 -24.73
N GLY A 224 -46.12 -5.78 -24.34
CA GLY A 224 -46.80 -6.46 -23.22
C GLY A 224 -46.66 -5.70 -21.90
N VAL A 225 -45.42 -5.41 -21.49
CA VAL A 225 -45.14 -4.69 -20.23
C VAL A 225 -45.84 -3.33 -20.17
N PHE A 226 -45.84 -2.54 -21.25
CA PHE A 226 -46.54 -1.26 -21.26
C PHE A 226 -48.06 -1.38 -21.38
N LYS A 227 -48.64 -2.47 -21.88
CA LYS A 227 -50.10 -2.71 -21.80
C LYS A 227 -50.52 -2.98 -20.36
N ASP A 228 -49.78 -3.83 -19.66
CA ASP A 228 -50.04 -4.15 -18.26
C ASP A 228 -49.94 -2.87 -17.39
N LEU A 229 -48.81 -2.15 -17.50
CA LEU A 229 -48.59 -0.90 -16.75
C LEU A 229 -49.58 0.21 -17.10
N ALA A 230 -49.97 0.36 -18.37
CA ALA A 230 -50.93 1.39 -18.80
C ALA A 230 -52.41 1.03 -18.54
N ALA A 231 -52.68 -0.18 -18.05
CA ALA A 231 -53.95 -0.58 -17.46
C ALA A 231 -54.00 -0.30 -15.94
N GLU A 232 -52.85 -0.33 -15.26
CA GLU A 232 -52.73 0.04 -13.84
C GLU A 232 -52.65 1.57 -13.63
N ASP A 233 -51.90 2.29 -14.46
CA ASP A 233 -51.77 3.75 -14.42
C ASP A 233 -51.69 4.37 -15.83
N ALA A 234 -52.60 5.31 -16.12
CA ALA A 234 -52.71 6.00 -17.40
C ALA A 234 -51.48 6.85 -17.77
N SER A 235 -50.60 7.18 -16.81
CA SER A 235 -49.32 7.86 -17.09
C SER A 235 -48.43 7.09 -18.09
N TRP A 236 -48.50 5.75 -18.08
CA TRP A 236 -47.71 4.88 -18.95
C TRP A 236 -48.16 4.86 -20.42
N GLN A 237 -49.31 5.45 -20.76
CA GLN A 237 -49.82 5.48 -22.14
C GLN A 237 -48.82 6.15 -23.12
N GLN A 238 -48.06 7.16 -22.67
CA GLN A 238 -46.98 7.75 -23.46
C GLN A 238 -45.84 6.75 -23.77
N GLY A 239 -45.52 5.87 -22.82
CA GLY A 239 -44.55 4.79 -23.00
C GLY A 239 -45.05 3.73 -23.99
N LEU A 240 -46.33 3.37 -23.91
CA LEU A 240 -46.97 2.45 -24.85
C LEU A 240 -46.92 2.98 -26.30
N HIS A 241 -47.26 4.25 -26.52
CA HIS A 241 -47.16 4.90 -27.84
C HIS A 241 -45.73 4.95 -28.38
N SER A 242 -44.73 5.19 -27.52
CA SER A 242 -43.31 5.26 -27.90
C SER A 242 -42.57 3.92 -27.86
N SER A 243 -43.27 2.81 -27.58
CA SER A 243 -42.68 1.49 -27.28
C SER A 243 -41.67 0.98 -28.33
N ALA A 244 -41.97 1.09 -29.62
CA ALA A 244 -41.06 0.67 -30.70
C ALA A 244 -39.78 1.54 -30.79
N ALA A 245 -39.87 2.82 -30.42
CA ALA A 245 -38.74 3.73 -30.36
C ALA A 245 -37.88 3.47 -29.11
N ILE A 246 -38.51 3.18 -27.96
CA ILE A 246 -37.84 2.78 -26.72
C ILE A 246 -37.12 1.42 -26.90
N CYS A 247 -37.76 0.44 -27.54
CA CYS A 247 -37.11 -0.83 -27.91
C CYS A 247 -35.87 -0.60 -28.79
N SER A 248 -35.96 0.30 -29.77
CA SER A 248 -34.81 0.68 -30.60
C SER A 248 -33.70 1.37 -29.81
N LEU A 249 -34.03 2.30 -28.90
CA LEU A 249 -33.08 2.92 -27.97
C LEU A 249 -32.33 1.86 -27.15
N MET A 250 -33.06 0.97 -26.47
CA MET A 250 -32.48 -0.01 -25.54
C MET A 250 -31.49 -0.94 -26.26
N ILE A 251 -31.83 -1.40 -27.45
CA ILE A 251 -30.99 -2.28 -28.27
C ILE A 251 -29.79 -1.53 -28.84
N ASP A 252 -29.95 -0.28 -29.25
CA ASP A 252 -28.86 0.50 -29.82
C ASP A 252 -27.85 0.93 -28.74
N VAL A 253 -28.31 1.18 -27.50
CA VAL A 253 -27.45 1.31 -26.30
C VAL A 253 -26.72 0.00 -26.00
N TYR A 254 -27.39 -1.16 -26.02
CA TYR A 254 -26.77 -2.47 -25.78
C TYR A 254 -25.65 -2.79 -26.79
N PHE A 255 -25.86 -2.52 -28.08
CA PHE A 255 -24.82 -2.68 -29.10
C PHE A 255 -23.71 -1.61 -28.99
N GLY A 256 -24.01 -0.41 -28.49
CA GLY A 256 -23.01 0.60 -28.13
C GLY A 256 -22.09 0.13 -26.99
N VAL A 257 -22.68 -0.39 -25.92
CA VAL A 257 -21.98 -0.97 -24.77
C VAL A 257 -21.08 -2.14 -25.20
N LEU A 258 -21.62 -3.11 -25.96
CA LEU A 258 -20.85 -4.24 -26.50
C LEU A 258 -19.67 -3.83 -27.38
N LYS A 259 -19.74 -2.66 -28.04
CA LYS A 259 -18.66 -2.15 -28.88
C LYS A 259 -17.61 -1.37 -28.08
N ARG A 260 -17.99 -0.73 -26.98
CA ARG A 260 -17.12 0.13 -26.18
C ARG A 260 -16.37 -0.61 -25.07
N PHE A 261 -17.03 -1.55 -24.39
CA PHE A 261 -16.54 -2.13 -23.14
C PHE A 261 -16.22 -3.62 -23.29
N SER A 262 -15.03 -4.05 -22.87
CA SER A 262 -14.55 -5.43 -23.11
C SER A 262 -14.11 -6.20 -21.85
N VAL A 263 -14.12 -7.52 -21.96
CA VAL A 263 -13.62 -8.45 -20.91
C VAL A 263 -12.09 -8.39 -20.75
N GLU A 264 -11.40 -7.70 -21.66
CA GLU A 264 -9.96 -7.40 -21.56
C GLU A 264 -9.72 -6.18 -20.65
N GLU A 265 -10.57 -5.14 -20.73
CA GLU A 265 -10.53 -3.99 -19.81
C GLU A 265 -10.91 -4.40 -18.37
N CYS A 266 -12.00 -5.16 -18.21
CA CYS A 266 -12.50 -5.59 -16.91
C CYS A 266 -13.21 -6.95 -16.99
N ARG A 267 -12.80 -7.92 -16.16
CA ARG A 267 -13.32 -9.30 -16.22
C ARG A 267 -14.83 -9.44 -16.02
N HIS A 268 -15.47 -8.46 -15.38
CA HIS A 268 -16.90 -8.45 -15.13
C HIS A 268 -17.74 -7.74 -16.21
N TYR A 269 -17.12 -7.21 -17.27
CA TYR A 269 -17.78 -6.60 -18.44
C TYR A 269 -18.39 -7.65 -19.38
N VAL A 270 -19.17 -8.58 -18.83
CA VAL A 270 -19.85 -9.66 -19.57
C VAL A 270 -21.30 -9.25 -19.85
N PHE A 271 -21.51 -8.57 -20.97
CA PHE A 271 -22.84 -8.12 -21.41
C PHE A 271 -23.53 -9.20 -22.25
N THR A 272 -24.80 -9.48 -21.96
CA THR A 272 -25.59 -10.52 -22.65
C THR A 272 -27.03 -10.06 -22.88
N PRO A 273 -27.81 -10.67 -23.80
CA PRO A 273 -29.20 -10.28 -24.04
C PRO A 273 -30.09 -10.37 -22.80
N ARG A 274 -29.71 -11.17 -21.79
CA ARG A 274 -30.38 -11.22 -20.48
C ARG A 274 -30.52 -9.84 -19.83
N MET A 275 -29.59 -8.92 -20.08
CA MET A 275 -29.62 -7.56 -19.52
C MET A 275 -30.72 -6.71 -20.15
N LEU A 276 -31.06 -6.93 -21.43
CA LEU A 276 -32.26 -6.35 -22.05
C LEU A 276 -33.53 -6.96 -21.45
N THR A 277 -33.54 -8.28 -21.18
CA THR A 277 -34.65 -8.96 -20.50
C THR A 277 -34.87 -8.43 -19.08
N GLN A 278 -33.78 -8.15 -18.35
CA GLN A 278 -33.81 -7.51 -17.04
C GLN A 278 -34.36 -6.07 -17.14
N TRP A 279 -33.88 -5.28 -18.11
CA TRP A 279 -34.32 -3.89 -18.31
C TRP A 279 -35.84 -3.81 -18.58
N VAL A 280 -36.37 -4.63 -19.50
CA VAL A 280 -37.82 -4.69 -19.78
C VAL A 280 -38.62 -5.18 -18.56
N ASN A 281 -38.16 -6.21 -17.86
CA ASN A 281 -38.87 -6.74 -16.69
C ASN A 281 -38.74 -5.88 -15.43
N GLY A 282 -37.74 -5.01 -15.35
CA GLY A 282 -37.51 -4.04 -14.28
C GLY A 282 -38.55 -2.91 -14.28
N LEU A 283 -38.98 -2.46 -15.47
CA LEU A 283 -40.01 -1.42 -15.63
C LEU A 283 -41.30 -1.74 -14.86
N ARG A 284 -41.69 -3.02 -14.78
CA ARG A 284 -42.85 -3.53 -14.01
C ARG A 284 -42.84 -3.18 -12.51
N ARG A 285 -41.76 -2.60 -11.99
CA ARG A 285 -41.61 -2.26 -10.56
C ARG A 285 -41.88 -0.79 -10.26
N TYR A 286 -41.84 0.10 -11.25
CA TYR A 286 -41.83 1.55 -11.00
C TYR A 286 -43.24 2.14 -10.98
N GLY A 287 -43.56 2.94 -9.96
CA GLY A 287 -44.78 3.76 -9.92
C GLY A 287 -44.50 5.18 -10.42
N LEU A 288 -45.17 5.60 -11.50
CA LEU A 288 -45.05 6.97 -12.02
C LEU A 288 -45.91 7.93 -11.18
N HIS A 289 -45.37 8.34 -10.05
CA HIS A 289 -46.00 9.31 -9.15
C HIS A 289 -45.27 10.65 -9.20
N GLY A 290 -46.04 11.75 -9.28
CA GLY A 290 -45.50 13.09 -9.46
C GLY A 290 -45.11 13.40 -10.92
N SER A 291 -44.04 14.16 -11.11
CA SER A 291 -43.57 14.65 -12.43
C SER A 291 -42.64 13.69 -13.17
N ALA A 292 -42.76 12.37 -12.94
CA ALA A 292 -41.95 11.36 -13.61
C ALA A 292 -42.59 10.91 -14.93
N GLY A 293 -41.81 10.91 -16.02
CA GLY A 293 -42.21 10.33 -17.30
C GLY A 293 -41.68 8.89 -17.48
N PRO A 294 -42.29 8.07 -18.38
CA PRO A 294 -41.79 6.73 -18.69
C PRO A 294 -40.30 6.68 -19.11
N LEU A 295 -39.80 7.74 -19.74
CA LEU A 295 -38.39 7.84 -20.16
C LEU A 295 -37.42 7.99 -18.98
N ASP A 296 -37.85 8.59 -17.87
CA ASP A 296 -37.01 8.76 -16.67
C ASP A 296 -36.72 7.41 -16.02
N VAL A 297 -37.74 6.53 -15.98
CA VAL A 297 -37.61 5.15 -15.51
C VAL A 297 -36.76 4.31 -16.45
N VAL A 298 -36.97 4.42 -17.77
CA VAL A 298 -36.14 3.72 -18.76
C VAL A 298 -34.66 4.11 -18.62
N TYR A 299 -34.36 5.40 -18.46
CA TYR A 299 -33.01 5.88 -18.19
C TYR A 299 -32.45 5.32 -16.87
N HIS A 300 -33.20 5.44 -15.76
CA HIS A 300 -32.75 4.99 -14.46
C HIS A 300 -32.42 3.49 -14.44
N GLU A 301 -33.34 2.64 -14.92
CA GLU A 301 -33.13 1.19 -14.97
C GLU A 301 -31.96 0.81 -15.90
N GLY A 302 -31.75 1.55 -16.99
CA GLY A 302 -30.59 1.41 -17.87
C GLY A 302 -29.27 1.71 -17.13
N CYS A 303 -29.26 2.75 -16.29
CA CYS A 303 -28.12 3.05 -15.41
C CYS A 303 -27.88 1.95 -14.36
N ARG A 304 -28.93 1.42 -13.71
CA ARG A 304 -28.81 0.34 -12.73
C ARG A 304 -28.29 -0.97 -13.31
N ILE A 305 -28.55 -1.23 -14.60
CA ILE A 305 -28.15 -2.47 -15.28
C ILE A 305 -26.76 -2.39 -15.91
N PHE A 306 -26.42 -1.24 -16.53
CA PHE A 306 -25.17 -1.06 -17.27
C PHE A 306 -24.18 -0.14 -16.54
N ARG A 307 -24.58 1.10 -16.22
CA ARG A 307 -23.69 2.14 -15.65
C ARG A 307 -23.05 1.71 -14.33
N ASP A 308 -23.83 1.07 -13.45
CA ASP A 308 -23.35 0.55 -12.16
C ASP A 308 -22.28 -0.56 -12.26
N ARG A 309 -22.11 -1.19 -13.43
CA ARG A 309 -21.06 -2.20 -13.66
C ARG A 309 -19.73 -1.60 -14.09
N LEU A 310 -19.70 -0.32 -14.47
CA LEU A 310 -18.53 0.33 -15.06
C LEU A 310 -17.58 0.85 -13.98
N VAL A 311 -16.30 0.89 -14.31
CA VAL A 311 -15.23 1.33 -13.40
C VAL A 311 -14.57 2.59 -13.96
N GLY A 312 -14.59 3.68 -13.19
CA GLY A 312 -13.89 4.92 -13.50
C GLY A 312 -14.75 5.95 -14.23
N CYS A 313 -14.54 7.22 -13.88
CA CYS A 313 -15.23 8.39 -14.43
C CYS A 313 -15.27 8.44 -15.97
N GLU A 314 -14.22 7.97 -16.65
CA GLU A 314 -14.16 7.92 -18.12
C GLU A 314 -15.18 6.93 -18.69
N ALA A 315 -15.28 5.72 -18.13
CA ALA A 315 -16.23 4.70 -18.57
C ALA A 315 -17.67 5.14 -18.29
N LEU A 316 -17.92 5.77 -17.13
CA LEU A 316 -19.21 6.39 -16.82
C LEU A 316 -19.58 7.49 -17.83
N THR A 317 -18.63 8.38 -18.16
CA THR A 317 -18.83 9.45 -19.15
C THR A 317 -19.08 8.89 -20.55
N ASP A 318 -18.40 7.82 -20.96
CA ASP A 318 -18.64 7.15 -22.24
C ASP A 318 -20.01 6.47 -22.31
N PHE A 319 -20.50 5.90 -21.20
CA PHE A 319 -21.87 5.39 -21.14
C PHE A 319 -22.91 6.52 -21.23
N ASP A 320 -22.70 7.62 -20.50
CA ASP A 320 -23.61 8.77 -20.53
C ASP A 320 -23.67 9.40 -21.94
N ARG A 321 -22.55 9.40 -22.68
CA ARG A 321 -22.48 9.75 -24.12
C ARG A 321 -23.27 8.80 -25.03
N LEU A 322 -23.40 7.51 -24.68
CA LEU A 322 -24.16 6.53 -25.46
C LEU A 322 -25.68 6.66 -25.23
N ILE A 323 -26.12 6.87 -24.00
CA ILE A 323 -27.55 6.81 -23.64
C ILE A 323 -28.27 8.17 -23.73
N LEU A 324 -27.62 9.29 -23.37
CA LEU A 324 -28.29 10.59 -23.25
C LEU A 324 -28.72 11.21 -24.61
N PRO A 325 -27.90 11.19 -25.69
CA PRO A 325 -28.32 11.82 -26.94
C PRO A 325 -29.53 11.14 -27.60
N PRO A 326 -29.60 9.79 -27.69
CA PRO A 326 -30.81 9.11 -28.18
C PRO A 326 -32.04 9.32 -27.29
N LEU A 327 -31.90 9.40 -25.95
CA LEU A 327 -33.02 9.74 -25.05
C LEU A 327 -33.56 11.16 -25.30
N LYS A 328 -32.66 12.15 -25.45
CA LYS A 328 -33.06 13.55 -25.73
C LYS A 328 -33.80 13.67 -27.06
N ALA A 329 -33.45 12.85 -28.06
CA ALA A 329 -34.19 12.77 -29.33
C ALA A 329 -35.62 12.19 -29.19
N LEU A 330 -35.93 11.49 -28.09
CA LEU A 330 -37.28 11.00 -27.75
C LEU A 330 -38.07 11.95 -26.83
N GLY A 331 -37.52 13.14 -26.50
CA GLY A 331 -38.18 14.13 -25.65
C GLY A 331 -37.89 14.00 -24.15
N PHE A 332 -36.82 13.30 -23.75
CA PHE A 332 -36.36 13.27 -22.36
C PHE A 332 -35.99 14.68 -21.88
N ALA A 333 -36.69 15.18 -20.85
CA ALA A 333 -36.60 16.57 -20.37
C ALA A 333 -35.24 16.95 -19.77
N GLY A 334 -34.47 15.97 -19.28
CA GLY A 334 -33.02 16.13 -19.14
C GLY A 334 -32.49 16.65 -17.81
N ASP A 335 -33.22 16.49 -16.70
CA ASP A 335 -32.67 16.70 -15.34
C ASP A 335 -32.64 15.39 -14.54
N PRO A 336 -31.47 14.72 -14.42
CA PRO A 336 -31.30 13.50 -13.64
C PRO A 336 -30.96 13.71 -12.15
N GLY A 337 -30.81 14.97 -11.69
CA GLY A 337 -30.26 15.27 -10.36
C GLY A 337 -31.28 15.20 -9.21
N GLY A 338 -30.81 14.87 -8.00
CA GLY A 338 -31.55 15.07 -6.74
C GLY A 338 -32.79 14.19 -6.49
N PHE A 339 -33.13 13.27 -7.40
CA PHE A 339 -34.23 12.31 -7.25
C PHE A 339 -33.73 10.87 -7.26
N PHE A 340 -34.26 10.06 -6.34
CA PHE A 340 -33.91 8.65 -6.20
C PHE A 340 -35.16 7.76 -6.27
N TRP A 341 -34.96 6.51 -6.67
CA TRP A 341 -36.00 5.49 -6.75
C TRP A 341 -35.80 4.42 -5.68
N THR A 342 -36.79 4.22 -4.81
CA THR A 342 -36.71 3.27 -3.71
C THR A 342 -38.07 2.67 -3.35
N SER A 343 -38.06 1.47 -2.77
CA SER A 343 -39.22 0.84 -2.14
C SER A 343 -39.38 1.21 -0.66
N LEU A 344 -38.31 1.71 -0.02
CA LEU A 344 -38.15 1.82 1.43
C LEU A 344 -39.07 2.83 2.14
N GLY A 345 -39.74 3.71 1.39
CA GLY A 345 -40.63 4.75 1.93
C GLY A 345 -42.13 4.47 1.76
N LEU A 346 -42.51 3.41 1.05
CA LEU A 346 -43.90 2.96 1.00
C LEU A 346 -44.22 2.25 2.33
N SER A 347 -45.20 2.77 3.09
CA SER A 347 -45.57 2.16 4.36
C SER A 347 -46.12 0.75 4.15
N ALA A 348 -45.41 -0.24 4.70
CA ALA A 348 -45.77 -1.64 4.57
C ALA A 348 -47.12 -1.90 5.27
N GLN A 349 -48.21 -1.94 4.49
CA GLN A 349 -49.50 -2.45 4.96
C GLN A 349 -49.37 -3.97 5.15
N PRO A 350 -49.34 -4.52 6.38
CA PRO A 350 -48.83 -5.88 6.60
C PRO A 350 -49.78 -7.02 6.18
N GLN A 351 -50.85 -6.73 5.44
CA GLN A 351 -52.05 -7.59 5.38
C GLN A 351 -52.33 -8.24 4.02
N LEU A 352 -51.57 -7.93 2.96
CA LEU A 352 -51.65 -8.63 1.66
C LEU A 352 -50.26 -8.83 1.00
N GLN A 353 -49.34 -9.52 1.70
CA GLN A 353 -48.20 -10.15 1.04
C GLN A 353 -48.64 -11.45 0.34
N THR A 354 -49.28 -11.33 -0.83
CA THR A 354 -49.41 -12.48 -1.74
C THR A 354 -48.05 -12.77 -2.40
N SER A 355 -47.70 -14.06 -2.54
CA SER A 355 -46.37 -14.61 -2.88
C SER A 355 -45.66 -14.07 -4.16
N GLU A 356 -46.30 -13.20 -4.92
CA GLU A 356 -45.89 -12.77 -6.27
C GLU A 356 -45.76 -11.23 -6.44
N ARG A 357 -46.30 -10.43 -5.51
CA ARG A 357 -46.30 -8.96 -5.64
C ARG A 357 -44.90 -8.39 -5.34
N ARG A 358 -44.18 -8.04 -6.41
CA ARG A 358 -42.88 -7.35 -6.37
C ARG A 358 -43.01 -6.03 -5.61
N SER A 359 -41.97 -5.65 -4.87
CA SER A 359 -41.87 -4.32 -4.25
C SER A 359 -41.95 -3.23 -5.32
N GLN A 360 -42.85 -2.26 -5.12
CA GLN A 360 -42.97 -1.10 -5.99
C GLN A 360 -41.89 -0.08 -5.63
N LEU A 361 -41.23 0.48 -6.64
CA LEU A 361 -40.27 1.57 -6.54
C LEU A 361 -40.99 2.89 -6.77
N SER A 362 -40.74 3.86 -5.90
CA SER A 362 -41.34 5.20 -5.91
C SER A 362 -40.25 6.27 -5.98
N ARG A 363 -40.58 7.46 -6.51
CA ARG A 363 -39.65 8.59 -6.67
C ARG A 363 -39.66 9.47 -5.42
N TRP A 364 -38.48 9.72 -4.86
CA TRP A 364 -38.27 10.55 -3.66
C TRP A 364 -37.25 11.66 -3.94
N SER A 365 -37.27 12.75 -3.16
CA SER A 365 -36.19 13.74 -3.18
C SER A 365 -35.03 13.34 -2.27
N SER A 366 -33.85 13.92 -2.51
CA SER A 366 -32.67 13.79 -1.65
C SER A 366 -32.94 14.22 -0.19
N GLY A 367 -33.81 15.22 0.03
CA GLY A 367 -34.16 15.70 1.38
C GLY A 367 -34.98 14.68 2.17
N ASP A 368 -36.09 14.22 1.59
CA ASP A 368 -37.03 13.29 2.24
C ASP A 368 -36.36 11.96 2.60
N LEU A 369 -35.47 11.45 1.73
CA LEU A 369 -34.71 10.23 2.01
C LEU A 369 -33.64 10.42 3.09
N ASN A 370 -33.01 11.59 3.19
CA ASN A 370 -32.09 11.86 4.29
C ASN A 370 -32.81 11.82 5.64
N GLU A 371 -34.02 12.39 5.75
CA GLU A 371 -34.81 12.32 6.98
C GLU A 371 -35.25 10.88 7.29
N LEU A 372 -35.78 10.15 6.31
CA LEU A 372 -36.17 8.75 6.45
C LEU A 372 -35.00 7.87 6.90
N PHE A 373 -33.83 7.99 6.25
CA PHE A 373 -32.65 7.20 6.60
C PHE A 373 -32.09 7.60 7.97
N GLN A 374 -32.15 8.88 8.37
CA GLN A 374 -31.81 9.27 9.74
C GLN A 374 -32.72 8.62 10.78
N GLU A 375 -34.04 8.54 10.54
CA GLU A 375 -34.97 7.85 11.44
C GLU A 375 -34.66 6.35 11.53
N LYS A 376 -34.39 5.69 10.40
CA LYS A 376 -34.11 4.25 10.37
C LYS A 376 -32.74 3.88 10.91
N ILE A 377 -31.71 4.72 10.76
CA ILE A 377 -30.44 4.60 11.49
C ILE A 377 -30.71 4.69 13.00
N LYS A 378 -31.37 5.77 13.47
CA LYS A 378 -31.72 5.97 14.90
C LYS A 378 -32.60 4.85 15.48
N SER A 379 -33.26 4.07 14.62
CA SER A 379 -34.03 2.88 15.00
C SER A 379 -33.14 1.64 15.08
N TYR A 380 -32.37 1.36 14.02
CA TYR A 380 -31.39 0.27 13.98
C TYR A 380 -30.41 0.33 15.15
N GLU A 381 -29.86 1.51 15.45
CA GLU A 381 -28.86 1.73 16.51
C GLU A 381 -29.43 1.62 17.95
N ARG A 382 -30.73 1.35 18.12
CA ARG A 382 -31.35 0.98 19.41
C ARG A 382 -31.42 -0.54 19.63
N GLU A 383 -31.47 -1.30 18.54
CA GLU A 383 -31.63 -2.76 18.54
C GLU A 383 -30.31 -3.49 18.24
N HIS A 384 -29.43 -2.83 17.48
CA HIS A 384 -28.16 -3.33 16.97
C HIS A 384 -27.04 -2.29 17.22
N ASN A 385 -25.78 -2.70 17.00
CA ASN A 385 -24.61 -1.82 17.21
C ASN A 385 -24.70 -0.52 16.39
N PRO A 386 -24.13 0.59 16.90
CA PRO A 386 -24.01 1.83 16.13
C PRO A 386 -23.32 1.58 14.79
N LEU A 387 -23.96 2.03 13.71
CA LEU A 387 -23.42 2.02 12.35
C LEU A 387 -22.40 3.14 12.15
N ASN A 388 -22.51 4.23 12.94
CA ASN A 388 -21.68 5.44 12.84
C ASN A 388 -21.68 6.00 11.39
N MET A 389 -22.81 5.87 10.70
CA MET A 389 -22.91 6.20 9.28
C MET A 389 -23.27 7.66 9.07
N ILE A 390 -22.32 8.42 8.53
CA ILE A 390 -22.55 9.79 8.07
C ILE A 390 -23.28 9.72 6.73
N LEU A 391 -24.45 10.35 6.65
CA LEU A 391 -25.22 10.45 5.41
C LEU A 391 -24.64 11.55 4.53
N LEU A 392 -24.15 11.13 3.36
CA LEU A 392 -23.75 11.97 2.23
C LEU A 392 -24.66 11.62 1.04
N GLU A 393 -24.69 12.45 0.00
CA GLU A 393 -25.53 12.17 -1.17
C GLU A 393 -25.12 10.85 -1.86
N GLU A 394 -23.82 10.52 -1.90
CA GLU A 394 -23.38 9.22 -2.44
C GLU A 394 -23.77 8.04 -1.53
N VAL A 395 -24.05 8.27 -0.23
CA VAL A 395 -24.59 7.24 0.67
C VAL A 395 -26.08 7.02 0.41
N VAL A 396 -26.84 8.11 0.25
CA VAL A 396 -28.27 8.05 -0.12
C VAL A 396 -28.45 7.34 -1.45
N GLU A 397 -27.61 7.63 -2.46
CA GLU A 397 -27.65 6.89 -3.72
C GLU A 397 -27.28 5.42 -3.51
N ARG A 398 -26.18 5.09 -2.82
CA ARG A 398 -25.77 3.69 -2.58
C ARG A 398 -26.84 2.87 -1.87
N ILE A 399 -27.52 3.44 -0.86
CA ILE A 399 -28.65 2.80 -0.18
C ILE A 399 -29.79 2.51 -1.18
N SER A 400 -30.13 3.49 -2.04
CA SER A 400 -31.16 3.34 -3.07
C SER A 400 -30.79 2.30 -4.14
N ARG A 401 -29.51 2.25 -4.57
CA ARG A 401 -28.99 1.21 -5.47
C ARG A 401 -29.12 -0.18 -4.83
N PHE A 402 -28.70 -0.32 -3.56
CA PHE A 402 -28.74 -1.60 -2.84
C PHE A 402 -30.17 -2.06 -2.56
N ASP A 403 -31.09 -1.15 -2.24
CA ASP A 403 -32.52 -1.42 -2.13
C ASP A 403 -33.09 -1.96 -3.44
N SER A 404 -32.86 -1.27 -4.56
CA SER A 404 -33.38 -1.72 -5.86
C SER A 404 -32.91 -3.14 -6.23
N CYS A 405 -31.74 -3.57 -5.74
CA CYS A 405 -31.21 -4.92 -5.90
C CYS A 405 -31.80 -5.92 -4.87
N LEU A 406 -31.74 -5.63 -3.57
CA LEU A 406 -32.14 -6.54 -2.50
C LEU A 406 -33.66 -6.76 -2.43
N SER A 407 -34.46 -5.77 -2.82
CA SER A 407 -35.92 -5.89 -2.88
C SER A 407 -36.44 -6.69 -4.09
N LEU A 408 -35.55 -7.27 -4.90
CA LEU A 408 -35.89 -8.33 -5.86
C LEU A 408 -35.81 -9.69 -5.17
N PRO A 409 -36.77 -10.61 -5.37
CA PRO A 409 -36.64 -11.99 -4.90
C PRO A 409 -35.38 -12.64 -5.50
N GLY A 410 -34.53 -13.23 -4.65
CA GLY A 410 -33.22 -13.78 -5.03
C GLY A 410 -32.17 -12.74 -5.40
N GLY A 411 -32.43 -11.45 -5.15
CA GLY A 411 -31.61 -10.30 -5.51
C GLY A 411 -30.21 -10.38 -4.90
N SER A 412 -29.29 -10.98 -5.64
CA SER A 412 -27.89 -11.20 -5.24
C SER A 412 -26.97 -10.15 -5.88
N MET A 413 -25.93 -9.74 -5.16
CA MET A 413 -25.17 -8.52 -5.46
C MET A 413 -23.67 -8.72 -5.26
N LEU A 414 -22.87 -8.15 -6.16
CA LEU A 414 -21.40 -8.11 -6.10
C LEU A 414 -20.95 -6.65 -5.93
N LEU A 415 -20.51 -6.31 -4.72
CA LEU A 415 -20.01 -4.98 -4.34
C LEU A 415 -18.50 -4.90 -4.55
N THR A 416 -18.08 -4.32 -5.67
CA THR A 416 -16.67 -4.07 -5.98
C THR A 416 -16.29 -2.65 -5.58
N GLY A 417 -15.05 -2.43 -5.12
CA GLY A 417 -14.57 -1.09 -4.75
C GLY A 417 -13.59 -1.09 -3.57
N PRO A 418 -13.07 0.08 -3.20
CA PRO A 418 -12.04 0.24 -2.18
C PRO A 418 -12.61 0.19 -0.75
N ASN A 419 -11.73 0.02 0.24
CA ASN A 419 -12.13 -0.12 1.63
C ASN A 419 -12.49 1.23 2.28
N GLY A 420 -13.64 1.28 2.96
CA GLY A 420 -14.17 2.47 3.64
C GLY A 420 -15.39 3.12 3.02
N VAL A 421 -15.82 2.73 1.81
CA VAL A 421 -16.99 3.33 1.10
C VAL A 421 -18.38 2.93 1.64
N GLY A 422 -18.44 2.38 2.87
CA GLY A 422 -19.70 2.05 3.55
C GLY A 422 -20.38 0.72 3.16
N ARG A 423 -19.79 -0.11 2.28
CA ARG A 423 -20.35 -1.39 1.75
C ARG A 423 -21.21 -2.17 2.76
N ARG A 424 -20.58 -2.73 3.81
CA ARG A 424 -21.25 -3.54 4.85
C ARG A 424 -22.32 -2.76 5.61
N THR A 425 -22.08 -1.48 5.87
CA THR A 425 -22.94 -0.58 6.66
C THR A 425 -24.26 -0.32 5.94
N CYS A 426 -24.20 0.02 4.64
CA CYS A 426 -25.39 0.26 3.83
C CYS A 426 -26.20 -1.02 3.60
N VAL A 427 -25.53 -2.17 3.37
CA VAL A 427 -26.21 -3.48 3.25
C VAL A 427 -26.96 -3.85 4.52
N LYS A 428 -26.35 -3.66 5.70
CA LYS A 428 -27.00 -3.93 6.99
C LYS A 428 -28.26 -3.08 7.19
N LEU A 429 -28.21 -1.78 6.86
CA LEU A 429 -29.36 -0.89 6.98
C LEU A 429 -30.49 -1.28 6.00
N VAL A 430 -30.18 -1.53 4.73
CA VAL A 430 -31.19 -1.93 3.73
C VAL A 430 -31.85 -3.26 4.09
N ALA A 431 -31.06 -4.26 4.48
CA ALA A 431 -31.58 -5.56 4.89
C ALA A 431 -32.50 -5.44 6.13
N TYR A 432 -32.10 -4.66 7.14
CA TYR A 432 -32.93 -4.36 8.30
C TYR A 432 -34.25 -3.66 7.93
N MET A 433 -34.22 -2.68 7.02
CA MET A 433 -35.43 -1.98 6.56
C MET A 433 -36.37 -2.88 5.74
N HIS A 434 -35.86 -3.97 5.17
CA HIS A 434 -36.65 -5.05 4.54
C HIS A 434 -36.99 -6.21 5.49
N HIS A 435 -36.67 -6.10 6.78
CA HIS A 435 -36.82 -7.15 7.80
C HIS A 435 -36.12 -8.48 7.43
N MET A 436 -35.01 -8.40 6.67
CA MET A 436 -34.18 -9.54 6.32
C MET A 436 -33.11 -9.78 7.39
N GLU A 437 -32.89 -11.04 7.79
CA GLU A 437 -31.78 -11.36 8.70
C GLU A 437 -30.44 -11.29 7.95
N VAL A 438 -29.46 -10.58 8.51
CA VAL A 438 -28.11 -10.45 7.93
C VAL A 438 -27.16 -11.46 8.56
N PHE A 439 -26.94 -12.58 7.88
CA PHE A 439 -25.94 -13.57 8.27
C PHE A 439 -24.57 -13.25 7.67
N SER A 440 -23.51 -13.43 8.45
CA SER A 440 -22.14 -13.33 7.97
C SER A 440 -21.25 -14.27 8.82
N PRO A 441 -20.51 -15.22 8.21
CA PRO A 441 -19.77 -16.25 8.95
C PRO A 441 -18.77 -15.68 9.96
N GLN A 442 -18.72 -16.27 11.15
CA GLN A 442 -17.80 -15.90 12.22
C GLN A 442 -16.54 -16.76 12.13
N LEU A 443 -15.39 -16.13 11.91
CA LEU A 443 -14.17 -16.84 11.55
C LEU A 443 -13.38 -17.25 12.79
N THR A 444 -13.43 -18.54 13.11
CA THR A 444 -12.56 -19.19 14.10
C THR A 444 -11.24 -19.64 13.48
N ARG A 445 -10.24 -19.88 14.33
CA ARG A 445 -8.97 -20.48 13.90
C ARG A 445 -9.21 -21.94 13.50
N GLY A 446 -8.97 -22.24 12.23
CA GLY A 446 -9.31 -23.54 11.63
C GLY A 446 -10.67 -23.60 10.93
N TYR A 447 -11.42 -22.48 10.88
CA TYR A 447 -12.61 -22.36 10.04
C TYR A 447 -12.28 -22.66 8.57
N GLY A 448 -13.11 -23.48 7.92
CA GLY A 448 -12.98 -23.83 6.52
C GLY A 448 -14.25 -24.44 5.94
N ILE A 449 -14.12 -25.15 4.81
CA ILE A 449 -15.26 -25.64 4.02
C ILE A 449 -16.25 -26.53 4.79
N ARG A 450 -15.85 -27.19 5.89
CA ARG A 450 -16.76 -27.97 6.74
C ARG A 450 -17.71 -27.06 7.52
N ASN A 451 -17.18 -26.10 8.27
CA ASN A 451 -17.98 -25.12 9.03
C ASN A 451 -18.90 -24.34 8.09
N PHE A 452 -18.37 -23.86 6.97
CA PHE A 452 -19.18 -23.14 5.98
C PHE A 452 -20.31 -23.97 5.38
N ARG A 453 -20.16 -25.30 5.27
CA ARG A 453 -21.25 -26.19 4.84
C ARG A 453 -22.34 -26.33 5.90
N GLU A 454 -22.00 -26.26 7.19
CA GLU A 454 -23.00 -26.24 8.28
C GLU A 454 -23.72 -24.89 8.34
N ASP A 455 -22.99 -23.77 8.24
CA ASP A 455 -23.57 -22.41 8.09
C ASP A 455 -24.56 -22.36 6.92
N LEU A 456 -24.15 -22.83 5.73
CA LEU A 456 -25.01 -22.87 4.55
C LEU A 456 -26.22 -23.80 4.73
N LYS A 457 -26.08 -24.93 5.43
CA LYS A 457 -27.20 -25.85 5.70
C LYS A 457 -28.26 -25.19 6.57
N GLU A 458 -27.87 -24.44 7.60
CA GLU A 458 -28.78 -23.66 8.43
C GLU A 458 -29.51 -22.58 7.62
N LEU A 459 -28.77 -21.82 6.78
CA LEU A 459 -29.32 -20.78 5.92
C LEU A 459 -30.32 -21.29 4.89
N LEU A 460 -30.02 -22.44 4.25
CA LEU A 460 -30.93 -23.05 3.26
C LEU A 460 -32.20 -23.61 3.92
N ILE A 461 -32.14 -24.07 5.17
CA ILE A 461 -33.31 -24.48 5.94
C ILE A 461 -34.21 -23.25 6.22
N ARG A 462 -33.65 -22.16 6.74
CA ARG A 462 -34.41 -20.92 7.03
C ARG A 462 -35.02 -20.29 5.77
N ALA A 463 -34.25 -20.16 4.69
CA ALA A 463 -34.74 -19.57 3.44
C ALA A 463 -35.73 -20.48 2.67
N GLY A 464 -35.50 -21.80 2.65
CA GLY A 464 -36.27 -22.73 1.83
C GLY A 464 -37.49 -23.36 2.52
N ILE A 465 -37.36 -23.75 3.79
CA ILE A 465 -38.42 -24.45 4.55
C ILE A 465 -39.27 -23.46 5.32
N GLU A 466 -38.66 -22.63 6.16
CA GLU A 466 -39.39 -21.61 6.94
C GLU A 466 -39.87 -20.45 6.06
N GLY A 467 -39.20 -20.21 4.93
CA GLY A 467 -39.56 -19.19 3.96
C GLY A 467 -39.13 -17.76 4.34
N GLN A 468 -38.26 -17.62 5.34
CA GLN A 468 -37.80 -16.31 5.83
C GLN A 468 -36.82 -15.66 4.82
N PRO A 469 -36.86 -14.33 4.62
CA PRO A 469 -35.89 -13.64 3.78
C PRO A 469 -34.56 -13.46 4.52
N VAL A 470 -33.47 -13.98 3.94
CA VAL A 470 -32.14 -14.00 4.59
C VAL A 470 -31.08 -13.44 3.64
N CYS A 471 -30.20 -12.60 4.16
CA CYS A 471 -29.12 -11.94 3.45
C CYS A 471 -27.75 -12.48 3.91
N LEU A 472 -27.13 -13.33 3.09
CA LEU A 472 -25.77 -13.85 3.30
C LEU A 472 -24.73 -12.82 2.82
N VAL A 473 -24.00 -12.23 3.75
CA VAL A 473 -22.93 -11.26 3.46
C VAL A 473 -21.56 -11.92 3.62
N LEU A 474 -20.78 -11.96 2.54
CA LEU A 474 -19.40 -12.47 2.51
C LEU A 474 -18.42 -11.40 2.04
N GLU A 475 -17.32 -11.26 2.76
CA GLU A 475 -16.21 -10.35 2.45
C GLU A 475 -14.92 -11.11 2.10
N ASP A 476 -13.97 -10.45 1.44
CA ASP A 476 -12.66 -11.02 1.04
C ASP A 476 -11.95 -11.89 2.09
N HIS A 477 -12.00 -11.46 3.35
CA HIS A 477 -11.29 -12.08 4.47
C HIS A 477 -12.00 -13.32 5.04
N GLN A 478 -13.28 -13.52 4.71
CA GLN A 478 -14.04 -14.73 5.04
C GLN A 478 -13.81 -15.85 4.01
N ILE A 479 -13.30 -15.52 2.82
CA ILE A 479 -13.04 -16.48 1.74
C ILE A 479 -11.64 -17.10 1.93
N VAL A 480 -11.55 -18.02 2.91
CA VAL A 480 -10.33 -18.76 3.26
C VAL A 480 -10.00 -19.83 2.19
N ASP A 481 -11.03 -20.46 1.62
CA ASP A 481 -10.93 -21.55 0.65
C ASP A 481 -11.72 -21.20 -0.62
N ALA A 482 -11.19 -21.54 -1.81
CA ALA A 482 -11.84 -21.29 -3.09
C ALA A 482 -13.17 -22.07 -3.24
N SER A 483 -13.27 -23.26 -2.67
CA SER A 483 -14.47 -24.11 -2.69
C SER A 483 -15.67 -23.50 -1.97
N MET A 484 -15.44 -22.49 -1.10
CA MET A 484 -16.53 -21.68 -0.54
C MET A 484 -17.27 -20.89 -1.63
N LEU A 485 -16.52 -20.28 -2.57
CA LEU A 485 -17.13 -19.56 -3.69
C LEU A 485 -17.80 -20.51 -4.69
N GLU A 486 -17.28 -21.72 -4.86
CA GLU A 486 -17.92 -22.76 -5.69
C GLU A 486 -19.30 -23.13 -5.14
N CYS A 487 -19.42 -23.28 -3.81
CA CYS A 487 -20.71 -23.50 -3.14
C CYS A 487 -21.67 -22.31 -3.33
N VAL A 488 -21.18 -21.07 -3.20
CA VAL A 488 -21.99 -19.87 -3.46
C VAL A 488 -22.42 -19.75 -4.92
N ASN A 489 -21.53 -20.08 -5.86
CA ASN A 489 -21.82 -20.17 -7.29
C ASN A 489 -22.88 -21.26 -7.58
N SER A 490 -22.88 -22.37 -6.83
CA SER A 490 -23.93 -23.40 -6.87
C SER A 490 -25.28 -22.87 -6.35
N ILE A 491 -25.31 -22.15 -5.24
CA ILE A 491 -26.54 -21.53 -4.70
C ILE A 491 -27.15 -20.54 -5.71
N ILE A 492 -26.33 -19.63 -6.24
CA ILE A 492 -26.78 -18.60 -7.20
C ILE A 492 -27.21 -19.21 -8.55
N SER A 493 -26.70 -20.40 -8.91
CA SER A 493 -27.08 -21.12 -10.14
C SER A 493 -28.27 -22.07 -9.97
N GLY A 494 -28.13 -23.08 -9.10
CA GLY A 494 -29.08 -24.16 -8.84
C GLY A 494 -30.09 -23.86 -7.74
N GLY A 495 -29.75 -23.05 -6.73
CA GLY A 495 -30.52 -22.96 -5.47
C GLY A 495 -30.17 -24.08 -4.50
N GLU A 496 -29.03 -24.74 -4.72
CA GLU A 496 -28.61 -25.97 -4.04
C GLU A 496 -27.07 -26.05 -3.95
N VAL A 497 -26.55 -26.94 -3.10
CA VAL A 497 -25.13 -27.30 -3.05
C VAL A 497 -25.00 -28.84 -3.04
N PRO A 498 -24.31 -29.45 -4.03
CA PRO A 498 -24.13 -30.89 -4.08
C PRO A 498 -23.45 -31.46 -2.83
N GLY A 499 -24.07 -32.47 -2.23
CA GLY A 499 -23.56 -33.17 -1.05
C GLY A 499 -23.50 -32.30 0.22
N LEU A 500 -24.42 -31.34 0.38
CA LEU A 500 -24.54 -30.53 1.60
C LEU A 500 -25.32 -31.24 2.72
N MET A 501 -26.33 -32.02 2.34
CA MET A 501 -27.16 -32.84 3.23
C MET A 501 -27.13 -34.29 2.74
N THR A 502 -27.33 -35.24 3.64
CA THR A 502 -27.57 -36.64 3.26
C THR A 502 -29.01 -36.82 2.76
N ASN A 503 -29.30 -37.91 2.04
CA ASN A 503 -30.66 -38.18 1.55
C ASN A 503 -31.67 -38.32 2.71
N GLU A 504 -31.28 -38.96 3.81
CA GLU A 504 -32.13 -39.14 5.01
C GLU A 504 -32.47 -37.79 5.68
N GLU A 505 -31.49 -36.89 5.79
CA GLU A 505 -31.71 -35.53 6.28
C GLU A 505 -32.62 -34.73 5.33
N LEU A 506 -32.41 -34.88 4.02
CA LEU A 506 -33.15 -34.16 3.00
C LEU A 506 -34.62 -34.58 2.98
N GLU A 507 -34.93 -35.88 3.00
CA GLU A 507 -36.31 -36.37 3.05
C GLU A 507 -37.02 -35.86 4.31
N LYS A 508 -36.37 -35.94 5.48
CA LYS A 508 -36.91 -35.43 6.75
C LYS A 508 -37.14 -33.91 6.71
N ALA A 509 -36.25 -33.15 6.07
CA ALA A 509 -36.35 -31.69 5.98
C ALA A 509 -37.40 -31.22 4.95
N LEU A 510 -37.63 -31.99 3.88
CA LEU A 510 -38.61 -31.67 2.83
C LEU A 510 -40.05 -32.08 3.17
N GLU A 511 -40.28 -32.93 4.19
CA GLU A 511 -41.63 -33.41 4.53
C GLU A 511 -42.68 -32.30 4.72
N PRO A 512 -42.40 -31.19 5.46
CA PRO A 512 -43.37 -30.09 5.62
C PRO A 512 -43.72 -29.38 4.31
N LEU A 513 -42.78 -29.35 3.34
CA LEU A 513 -42.96 -28.65 2.08
C LEU A 513 -43.91 -29.39 1.12
N LYS A 514 -44.19 -30.68 1.33
CA LYS A 514 -45.18 -31.42 0.52
C LYS A 514 -46.58 -30.81 0.62
N GLY A 515 -46.96 -30.32 1.80
CA GLY A 515 -48.22 -29.60 2.01
C GLY A 515 -48.23 -28.25 1.30
N GLN A 516 -47.25 -27.40 1.60
CA GLN A 516 -47.11 -26.07 1.01
C GLN A 516 -47.01 -26.11 -0.53
N MET A 517 -46.35 -27.12 -1.10
CA MET A 517 -46.24 -27.33 -2.55
C MET A 517 -47.60 -27.61 -3.20
N ALA A 518 -48.51 -28.29 -2.50
CA ALA A 518 -49.87 -28.55 -2.97
C ALA A 518 -50.78 -27.31 -2.80
N GLU A 519 -50.56 -26.50 -1.76
CA GLU A 519 -51.26 -25.23 -1.53
C GLU A 519 -50.83 -24.13 -2.53
N GLU A 520 -49.53 -24.05 -2.86
CA GLU A 520 -48.97 -23.16 -3.88
C GLU A 520 -49.14 -23.69 -5.33
N GLY A 521 -49.87 -24.80 -5.55
CA GLY A 521 -50.28 -25.29 -6.87
C GLY A 521 -49.21 -26.04 -7.69
N PHE A 522 -48.05 -26.36 -7.12
CA PHE A 522 -46.91 -26.99 -7.81
C PHE A 522 -47.08 -28.52 -7.96
N HIS A 523 -48.09 -28.96 -8.71
CA HIS A 523 -48.48 -30.38 -8.79
C HIS A 523 -47.59 -31.29 -9.67
N HIS A 524 -46.69 -30.73 -10.49
CA HIS A 524 -45.90 -31.50 -11.47
C HIS A 524 -44.39 -31.50 -11.22
N THR A 525 -43.93 -30.89 -10.12
CA THR A 525 -42.50 -30.66 -9.85
C THR A 525 -42.02 -31.53 -8.67
N LYS A 526 -40.73 -31.90 -8.64
CA LYS A 526 -40.13 -32.56 -7.47
C LYS A 526 -40.08 -31.59 -6.29
N VAL A 527 -40.40 -32.08 -5.07
CA VAL A 527 -40.39 -31.29 -3.82
C VAL A 527 -39.06 -30.57 -3.60
N PHE A 528 -37.93 -31.21 -3.94
CA PHE A 528 -36.60 -30.60 -3.87
C PHE A 528 -36.43 -29.39 -4.82
N SER A 529 -37.02 -29.44 -6.01
CA SER A 529 -36.98 -28.32 -6.97
C SER A 529 -37.87 -27.15 -6.51
N PHE A 530 -38.98 -27.45 -5.82
CA PHE A 530 -39.79 -26.43 -5.13
C PHE A 530 -39.01 -25.78 -3.98
N PHE A 531 -38.33 -26.57 -3.14
CA PHE A 531 -37.39 -26.07 -2.13
C PHE A 531 -36.28 -25.18 -2.73
N ALA A 532 -35.61 -25.62 -3.80
CA ALA A 532 -34.58 -24.83 -4.49
C ALA A 532 -35.14 -23.53 -5.11
N SER A 533 -36.42 -23.52 -5.50
CA SER A 533 -37.14 -22.30 -5.93
C SER A 533 -37.38 -21.34 -4.76
N ARG A 534 -37.83 -21.84 -3.60
CA ARG A 534 -38.01 -21.04 -2.37
C ARG A 534 -36.69 -20.47 -1.86
N VAL A 535 -35.62 -21.28 -1.84
CA VAL A 535 -34.24 -20.81 -1.60
C VAL A 535 -33.90 -19.67 -2.56
N LYS A 536 -34.07 -19.86 -3.87
CA LYS A 536 -33.80 -18.82 -4.88
C LYS A 536 -34.65 -17.56 -4.72
N ARG A 537 -35.82 -17.64 -4.09
CA ARG A 537 -36.70 -16.48 -3.86
C ARG A 537 -36.30 -15.69 -2.62
N ASN A 538 -35.93 -16.40 -1.54
CA ASN A 538 -35.82 -15.83 -0.20
C ASN A 538 -34.35 -15.66 0.28
N LEU A 539 -33.37 -16.32 -0.34
CA LEU A 539 -31.95 -16.16 -0.03
C LEU A 539 -31.29 -15.13 -0.97
N HIS A 540 -30.79 -14.06 -0.38
CA HIS A 540 -30.03 -13.00 -1.04
C HIS A 540 -28.55 -13.16 -0.72
N VAL A 541 -27.66 -13.14 -1.72
CA VAL A 541 -26.21 -13.25 -1.49
C VAL A 541 -25.52 -11.94 -1.85
N VAL A 542 -24.78 -11.36 -0.91
CA VAL A 542 -23.98 -10.15 -1.11
C VAL A 542 -22.50 -10.45 -0.94
N LEU A 543 -21.74 -10.31 -2.02
CA LEU A 543 -20.29 -10.47 -2.03
C LEU A 543 -19.60 -9.10 -2.03
N SER A 544 -18.73 -8.82 -1.06
CA SER A 544 -17.94 -7.59 -0.99
C SER A 544 -16.47 -7.89 -1.25
N LEU A 545 -16.02 -7.66 -2.49
CA LEU A 545 -14.65 -7.96 -2.96
C LEU A 545 -13.90 -6.69 -3.35
N ASP A 546 -12.62 -6.60 -3.01
CA ASP A 546 -11.71 -5.54 -3.43
C ASP A 546 -11.06 -5.91 -4.80
N PRO A 547 -11.20 -5.08 -5.84
CA PRO A 547 -10.63 -5.37 -7.16
C PRO A 547 -9.09 -5.42 -7.15
N ASN A 548 -8.44 -4.79 -6.16
CA ASN A 548 -6.98 -4.77 -6.02
C ASN A 548 -6.41 -6.04 -5.35
N GLY A 549 -7.25 -7.02 -4.97
CA GLY A 549 -6.79 -8.28 -4.39
C GLY A 549 -6.25 -9.26 -5.41
N GLU A 550 -5.09 -9.89 -5.15
CA GLU A 550 -4.41 -10.88 -6.02
C GLU A 550 -5.31 -12.03 -6.53
N GLY A 551 -6.41 -12.31 -5.82
CA GLY A 551 -7.38 -13.35 -6.16
C GLY A 551 -8.58 -12.88 -6.99
N TYR A 552 -8.83 -11.58 -7.17
CA TYR A 552 -10.11 -11.05 -7.68
C TYR A 552 -10.50 -11.63 -9.05
N CYS A 553 -9.66 -11.45 -10.07
CA CYS A 553 -9.94 -11.95 -11.42
C CYS A 553 -10.13 -13.47 -11.45
N ARG A 554 -9.22 -14.22 -10.80
CA ARG A 554 -9.29 -15.69 -10.72
C ARG A 554 -10.58 -16.19 -10.07
N ARG A 555 -11.02 -15.54 -8.98
CA ARG A 555 -12.27 -15.87 -8.29
C ARG A 555 -13.50 -15.68 -9.20
N LEU A 556 -13.54 -14.62 -10.02
CA LEU A 556 -14.62 -14.41 -10.99
C LEU A 556 -14.56 -15.39 -12.18
N GLU A 557 -13.35 -15.65 -12.69
CA GLU A 557 -13.10 -16.58 -13.80
C GLU A 557 -13.54 -18.01 -13.44
N SER A 558 -13.29 -18.47 -12.22
CA SER A 558 -13.76 -19.77 -11.71
C SER A 558 -15.27 -19.81 -11.38
N ASN A 559 -15.90 -18.68 -11.09
CA ASN A 559 -17.28 -18.62 -10.56
C ASN A 559 -18.21 -17.76 -11.45
N PRO A 560 -18.56 -18.22 -12.66
CA PRO A 560 -19.24 -17.42 -13.67
C PRO A 560 -20.68 -17.00 -13.28
N SER A 561 -21.30 -17.63 -12.28
CA SER A 561 -22.62 -17.19 -11.79
C SER A 561 -22.57 -15.83 -11.10
N LEU A 562 -21.41 -15.47 -10.52
CA LEU A 562 -21.23 -14.18 -9.83
C LEU A 562 -21.35 -13.01 -10.81
N VAL A 563 -20.79 -13.15 -12.01
CA VAL A 563 -20.85 -12.09 -13.05
C VAL A 563 -22.19 -12.10 -13.80
N SER A 564 -22.71 -13.30 -14.10
CA SER A 564 -23.87 -13.51 -14.99
C SER A 564 -25.24 -13.53 -14.30
N ARG A 565 -25.29 -13.52 -12.97
CA ARG A 565 -26.54 -13.54 -12.19
C ARG A 565 -26.65 -12.44 -11.14
N CYS A 566 -25.55 -12.00 -10.53
CA CYS A 566 -25.61 -10.90 -9.57
C CYS A 566 -25.73 -9.54 -10.27
N PHE A 567 -26.32 -8.58 -9.55
CA PHE A 567 -26.15 -7.16 -9.83
C PHE A 567 -24.75 -6.75 -9.39
N ILE A 568 -23.94 -6.20 -10.31
CA ILE A 568 -22.58 -5.77 -9.99
C ILE A 568 -22.63 -4.26 -9.76
N GLN A 569 -22.16 -3.84 -8.59
CA GLN A 569 -22.14 -2.46 -8.15
C GLN A 569 -20.67 -2.07 -7.94
N CYS A 570 -20.13 -1.31 -8.88
CA CYS A 570 -18.81 -0.74 -8.81
C CYS A 570 -18.87 0.58 -8.03
N LEU A 571 -18.28 0.56 -6.83
CA LEU A 571 -18.27 1.68 -5.91
C LEU A 571 -16.94 2.41 -6.01
N GLU A 572 -16.99 3.63 -6.51
CA GLU A 572 -15.83 4.51 -6.60
C GLU A 572 -15.48 5.12 -5.23
N HIS A 573 -14.41 5.90 -5.21
CA HIS A 573 -14.02 6.70 -4.05
C HIS A 573 -15.12 7.73 -3.69
N TRP A 574 -15.02 8.38 -2.53
CA TRP A 574 -15.86 9.55 -2.23
C TRP A 574 -15.57 10.67 -3.24
N SER A 575 -16.59 11.48 -3.55
CA SER A 575 -16.36 12.72 -4.31
C SER A 575 -15.47 13.69 -3.50
N PRO A 576 -14.76 14.65 -4.15
CA PRO A 576 -13.99 15.66 -3.43
C PRO A 576 -14.84 16.42 -2.40
N ASP A 577 -16.07 16.79 -2.77
CA ASP A 577 -17.02 17.51 -1.91
C ASP A 577 -17.56 16.60 -0.80
N GLY A 578 -17.85 15.33 -1.12
CA GLY A 578 -18.23 14.30 -0.15
C GLY A 578 -17.14 14.02 0.89
N MET A 579 -15.86 14.03 0.51
CA MET A 579 -14.73 13.95 1.45
C MET A 579 -14.67 15.16 2.39
N VAL A 580 -14.89 16.37 1.85
CA VAL A 580 -14.90 17.61 2.64
C VAL A 580 -16.09 17.65 3.60
N HIS A 581 -17.28 17.22 3.17
CA HIS A 581 -18.45 17.06 4.04
C HIS A 581 -18.25 15.98 5.10
N LEU A 582 -17.64 14.84 4.74
CA LEU A 582 -17.30 13.76 5.67
C LEU A 582 -16.33 14.24 6.76
N ALA A 583 -15.28 14.97 6.37
CA ALA A 583 -14.33 15.55 7.31
C ALA A 583 -15.00 16.63 8.20
N LYS A 584 -15.78 17.55 7.62
CA LYS A 584 -16.52 18.57 8.40
C LYS A 584 -17.49 17.92 9.40
N ALA A 585 -18.20 16.86 9.04
CA ALA A 585 -19.07 16.11 9.94
C ALA A 585 -18.29 15.39 11.06
N LEU A 586 -17.13 14.78 10.77
CA LEU A 586 -16.28 14.14 11.77
C LEU A 586 -15.62 15.16 12.73
N LEU A 587 -15.30 16.36 12.26
CA LEU A 587 -14.59 17.41 13.03
C LEU A 587 -15.51 18.40 13.76
N GLN A 588 -16.83 18.32 13.57
CA GLN A 588 -17.82 19.22 14.19
C GLN A 588 -17.79 19.24 15.73
N ASN A 589 -18.33 20.34 16.27
CA ASN A 589 -18.37 20.78 17.68
C ASN A 589 -17.05 21.24 18.33
N ASN A 590 -15.87 20.95 17.76
CA ASN A 590 -14.60 21.21 18.44
C ASN A 590 -13.83 22.43 17.88
N GLY A 591 -14.16 23.62 18.37
CA GLY A 591 -13.23 24.76 18.47
C GLY A 591 -12.48 25.21 17.21
N GLY A 592 -13.13 25.28 16.06
CA GLY A 592 -12.54 25.76 14.80
C GLY A 592 -11.83 24.70 13.94
N CYS A 593 -11.84 23.43 14.36
CA CYS A 593 -11.16 22.33 13.67
C CYS A 593 -11.70 22.04 12.24
N GLY A 594 -12.86 22.56 11.87
CA GLY A 594 -13.55 22.26 10.60
C GLY A 594 -12.90 22.85 9.34
N ASP A 595 -12.07 23.88 9.45
CA ASP A 595 -11.46 24.55 8.29
C ASP A 595 -10.36 23.68 7.63
N ALA A 596 -9.71 22.81 8.42
CA ALA A 596 -8.67 21.89 7.94
C ALA A 596 -9.21 20.74 7.06
N ALA A 597 -10.53 20.60 6.89
CA ALA A 597 -11.14 19.52 6.12
C ALA A 597 -10.74 19.54 4.63
N ASP A 598 -10.61 20.73 4.04
CA ASP A 598 -10.20 20.90 2.64
C ASP A 598 -8.72 20.52 2.44
N ASP A 599 -7.86 20.83 3.42
CA ASP A 599 -6.43 20.45 3.41
C ASP A 599 -6.21 18.96 3.66
N LEU A 600 -6.97 18.35 4.58
CA LEU A 600 -6.96 16.89 4.79
C LEU A 600 -7.39 16.16 3.51
N LYS A 601 -8.35 16.70 2.76
CA LYS A 601 -8.74 16.21 1.43
C LYS A 601 -7.61 16.39 0.41
N ASN A 602 -6.90 17.53 0.41
CA ASN A 602 -5.75 17.77 -0.49
C ASN A 602 -4.64 16.74 -0.24
N VAL A 603 -4.23 16.55 1.02
CA VAL A 603 -3.20 15.57 1.41
C VAL A 603 -3.62 14.15 1.02
N HIS A 604 -4.87 13.74 1.29
CA HIS A 604 -5.35 12.42 0.88
C HIS A 604 -5.30 12.22 -0.65
N GLN A 605 -5.67 13.24 -1.43
CA GLN A 605 -5.64 13.17 -2.89
C GLN A 605 -4.23 12.89 -3.42
N THR A 606 -3.18 13.52 -2.87
CA THR A 606 -1.77 13.23 -3.26
C THR A 606 -1.32 11.79 -3.02
N MET A 607 -2.03 11.03 -2.18
CA MET A 607 -1.71 9.65 -1.83
C MET A 607 -2.62 8.61 -2.52
N THR A 608 -3.62 9.04 -3.30
CA THR A 608 -4.53 8.15 -4.03
C THR A 608 -3.77 7.22 -4.99
N ASP A 609 -2.83 7.78 -5.74
CA ASP A 609 -1.99 7.04 -6.70
C ASP A 609 -1.05 6.03 -6.02
N ARG A 610 -0.74 6.25 -4.74
CA ARG A 610 0.00 5.30 -3.88
C ARG A 610 -0.92 4.30 -3.18
N GLY A 611 -2.19 4.20 -3.59
CA GLY A 611 -3.17 3.23 -3.11
C GLY A 611 -3.91 3.64 -1.82
N ALA A 612 -3.97 4.92 -1.48
CA ALA A 612 -4.70 5.38 -0.30
C ALA A 612 -6.21 5.13 -0.41
N THR A 613 -6.79 4.53 0.63
CA THR A 613 -8.21 4.14 0.67
C THR A 613 -9.09 5.11 1.46
N PRO A 614 -10.40 5.18 1.18
CA PRO A 614 -11.36 5.97 1.96
C PRO A 614 -11.37 5.66 3.46
N ARG A 615 -11.04 4.42 3.89
CA ARG A 615 -10.89 4.08 5.32
C ARG A 615 -9.67 4.77 5.95
N GLN A 616 -8.58 4.91 5.21
CA GLN A 616 -7.39 5.63 5.67
C GLN A 616 -7.65 7.14 5.78
N PHE A 617 -8.49 7.72 4.91
CA PHE A 617 -8.95 9.11 5.07
C PHE A 617 -9.74 9.31 6.38
N VAL A 618 -10.73 8.46 6.66
CA VAL A 618 -11.46 8.51 7.95
C VAL A 618 -10.52 8.31 9.14
N SER A 619 -9.53 7.43 9.02
CA SER A 619 -8.50 7.22 10.05
C SER A 619 -7.63 8.47 10.24
N LEU A 620 -7.23 9.16 9.16
CA LEU A 620 -6.47 10.41 9.18
C LEU A 620 -7.27 11.53 9.86
N VAL A 621 -8.55 11.72 9.49
CA VAL A 621 -9.41 12.75 10.11
C VAL A 621 -9.59 12.49 11.61
N ASN A 622 -9.81 11.23 12.02
CA ASN A 622 -9.94 10.86 13.42
C ASN A 622 -8.61 10.99 14.19
N LEU A 623 -7.47 10.72 13.54
CA LEU A 623 -6.13 10.89 14.12
C LEU A 623 -5.83 12.38 14.35
N PHE A 624 -6.11 13.21 13.34
CA PHE A 624 -6.01 14.67 13.44
C PHE A 624 -6.88 15.20 14.57
N LYS A 625 -8.16 14.76 14.66
CA LYS A 625 -9.07 15.14 15.76
C LYS A 625 -8.51 14.79 17.14
N ALA A 626 -7.97 13.57 17.31
CA ALA A 626 -7.41 13.11 18.58
C ALA A 626 -6.15 13.90 18.99
N ILE A 627 -5.21 14.10 18.05
CA ILE A 627 -3.98 14.88 18.29
C ILE A 627 -4.33 16.35 18.56
N PHE A 628 -5.25 16.94 17.78
CA PHE A 628 -5.69 18.32 17.96
C PHE A 628 -6.27 18.55 19.36
N LEU A 629 -7.20 17.69 19.81
CA LEU A 629 -7.77 17.78 21.16
C LEU A 629 -6.70 17.62 22.24
N THR A 630 -5.87 16.59 22.16
CA THR A 630 -4.81 16.34 23.14
C THR A 630 -3.82 17.51 23.22
N LYS A 631 -3.43 18.11 22.09
CA LYS A 631 -2.53 19.27 22.06
C LYS A 631 -3.26 20.55 22.48
N GLN A 632 -4.56 20.72 22.20
CA GLN A 632 -5.38 21.84 22.66
C GLN A 632 -5.56 21.82 24.19
N GLU A 633 -5.84 20.65 24.78
CA GLU A 633 -5.93 20.47 26.23
C GLU A 633 -4.59 20.78 26.91
N ASN A 634 -3.49 20.19 26.43
CA ASN A 634 -2.14 20.45 26.92
C ASN A 634 -1.76 21.95 26.85
N LEU A 635 -2.02 22.62 25.72
CA LEU A 635 -1.75 24.05 25.56
C LEU A 635 -2.66 24.93 26.43
N THR A 636 -3.92 24.53 26.65
CA THR A 636 -4.84 25.23 27.55
C THR A 636 -4.38 25.09 29.01
N GLU A 637 -3.87 23.92 29.39
CA GLU A 637 -3.33 23.70 30.74
C GLU A 637 -2.03 24.50 30.96
N GLN A 638 -1.09 24.44 30.00
CA GLN A 638 0.13 25.25 30.02
C GLN A 638 -0.18 26.75 30.09
N LYS A 639 -1.14 27.23 29.29
CA LYS A 639 -1.61 28.62 29.34
C LYS A 639 -2.13 28.98 30.72
N ARG A 640 -3.01 28.15 31.32
CA ARG A 640 -3.56 28.37 32.67
C ARG A 640 -2.45 28.47 33.73
N PHE A 641 -1.44 27.60 33.66
CA PHE A 641 -0.30 27.65 34.59
C PHE A 641 0.57 28.90 34.38
N LEU A 642 0.83 29.30 33.13
CA LEU A 642 1.59 30.51 32.82
C LEU A 642 0.85 31.79 33.22
N GLU A 643 -0.47 31.87 32.99
CA GLU A 643 -1.30 33.01 33.41
C GLU A 643 -1.37 33.12 34.95
N GLY A 644 -1.48 31.99 35.66
CA GLY A 644 -1.40 31.96 37.12
C GLY A 644 -0.04 32.42 37.65
N GLY A 645 1.06 31.92 37.07
CA GLY A 645 2.43 32.32 37.40
C GLY A 645 2.71 33.80 37.13
N LEU A 646 2.30 34.32 35.96
CA LEU A 646 2.42 35.75 35.61
C LEU A 646 1.56 36.63 36.52
N GLY A 647 0.36 36.19 36.90
CA GLY A 647 -0.48 36.89 37.87
C GLY A 647 0.22 37.02 39.23
N LYS A 648 0.75 35.92 39.76
CA LYS A 648 1.53 35.88 41.01
C LYS A 648 2.82 36.70 40.94
N LEU A 649 3.51 36.70 39.80
CA LEU A 649 4.71 37.51 39.59
C LEU A 649 4.38 39.01 39.49
N SER A 650 3.26 39.42 38.88
CA SER A 650 2.85 40.83 38.84
C SER A 650 2.29 41.32 40.19
N GLU A 651 1.69 40.44 40.99
CA GLU A 651 1.34 40.71 42.39
C GLU A 651 2.60 40.94 43.25
N ALA A 652 3.60 40.06 43.12
CA ALA A 652 4.89 40.22 43.77
C ALA A 652 5.66 41.46 43.27
N GLU A 653 5.65 41.75 41.98
CA GLU A 653 6.29 42.94 41.38
C GLU A 653 5.71 44.23 41.96
N LYS A 654 4.37 44.36 42.01
CA LYS A 654 3.71 45.55 42.60
C LYS A 654 4.02 45.72 44.09
N THR A 655 3.97 44.63 44.86
CA THR A 655 4.28 44.70 46.29
C THR A 655 5.76 45.01 46.55
N VAL A 656 6.68 44.51 45.72
CA VAL A 656 8.09 44.91 45.74
C VAL A 656 8.29 46.36 45.28
N ASP A 657 7.60 46.83 44.24
CA ASP A 657 7.69 48.20 43.74
C ASP A 657 7.17 49.21 44.78
N ASP A 658 6.04 48.93 45.43
CA ASP A 658 5.51 49.77 46.51
C ASP A 658 6.39 49.75 47.77
N LEU A 659 6.97 48.59 48.12
CA LEU A 659 8.02 48.51 49.15
C LEU A 659 9.29 49.27 48.73
N SER A 660 9.64 49.30 47.43
CA SER A 660 10.82 49.98 46.90
C SER A 660 10.63 51.49 46.91
N LYS A 661 9.44 52.00 46.55
CA LYS A 661 9.06 53.42 46.69
C LYS A 661 9.10 53.82 48.15
N GLY A 662 8.50 53.03 49.05
CA GLY A 662 8.58 53.25 50.49
C GLY A 662 10.00 53.14 51.07
N ALA A 663 10.94 52.48 50.38
CA ALA A 663 12.36 52.47 50.71
C ALA A 663 13.11 53.66 50.10
N GLU A 664 12.79 54.08 48.87
CA GLU A 664 13.44 55.16 48.14
C GLU A 664 12.95 56.55 48.63
N GLU A 665 11.74 56.66 49.19
CA GLU A 665 11.30 57.80 50.02
C GLU A 665 12.16 57.92 51.29
N ARG A 666 12.40 56.82 51.99
CA ARG A 666 13.28 56.79 53.18
C ARG A 666 14.75 57.04 52.81
N ARG A 667 15.18 56.57 51.63
CA ARG A 667 16.53 56.72 51.11
C ARG A 667 16.77 58.12 50.55
N SER A 668 15.82 58.75 49.88
CA SER A 668 15.93 60.15 49.44
C SER A 668 15.96 61.10 50.64
N LEU A 669 15.23 60.79 51.73
CA LEU A 669 15.39 61.47 53.02
C LEU A 669 16.82 61.35 53.60
N LEU A 670 17.51 60.25 53.31
CA LEU A 670 18.86 59.93 53.76
C LEU A 670 19.94 60.48 52.81
N VAL A 671 19.70 60.48 51.50
CA VAL A 671 20.55 61.08 50.46
C VAL A 671 20.48 62.60 50.52
N ALA A 672 19.33 63.20 50.88
CA ALA A 672 19.25 64.61 51.25
C ALA A 672 20.16 64.97 52.45
N LYS A 673 20.54 63.98 53.28
CA LYS A 673 21.54 64.11 54.36
C LYS A 673 22.97 63.75 53.94
N GLN A 674 23.18 63.19 52.74
CA GLN A 674 24.50 62.88 52.18
C GLN A 674 24.95 63.88 51.10
N CYS A 675 24.03 64.47 50.32
CA CYS A 675 24.36 65.52 49.36
C CYS A 675 24.94 66.77 50.04
N GLU A 676 24.52 67.09 51.28
CA GLU A 676 25.16 68.14 52.11
C GLU A 676 26.67 67.87 52.35
N ALA A 677 27.15 66.63 52.18
CA ALA A 677 28.54 66.23 52.39
C ALA A 677 29.33 66.02 51.08
N GLU A 678 28.72 65.48 50.02
CA GLU A 678 29.43 65.12 48.77
C GLU A 678 29.61 66.28 47.79
N ASP A 679 28.80 67.35 47.88
CA ASP A 679 28.91 68.56 47.03
C ASP A 679 30.25 69.32 47.24
N ALA A 680 31.00 68.96 48.29
CA ALA A 680 32.35 69.42 48.56
C ALA A 680 33.44 68.78 47.66
N LEU A 681 33.19 67.61 47.06
CA LEU A 681 34.22 66.77 46.43
C LEU A 681 34.28 66.84 44.90
N HIS A 682 33.17 67.05 44.20
CA HIS A 682 33.08 66.83 42.74
C HIS A 682 33.67 67.96 41.84
N LYS A 683 34.56 68.82 42.36
CA LYS A 683 35.11 69.97 41.61
C LYS A 683 36.41 69.70 40.83
N ILE A 684 36.92 68.47 40.80
CA ILE A 684 38.32 68.19 40.42
C ILE A 684 38.50 67.39 39.12
N THR A 685 37.60 66.45 38.78
CA THR A 685 37.87 65.43 37.74
C THR A 685 36.94 65.51 36.53
N SER A 686 37.36 66.26 35.51
CA SER A 686 36.74 66.29 34.17
C SER A 686 37.81 66.45 33.10
N SER A 687 38.29 65.35 32.50
CA SER A 687 39.22 65.40 31.37
C SER A 687 39.31 64.11 30.54
N MET A 688 38.90 64.24 29.27
CA MET A 688 39.30 63.49 28.07
C MET A 688 38.99 61.99 27.94
N GLU A 689 38.03 61.71 27.04
CA GLU A 689 37.94 60.50 26.23
C GLU A 689 38.77 60.65 24.93
N GLN A 690 39.10 59.53 24.25
CA GLN A 690 38.89 59.30 22.80
C GLN A 690 39.66 58.05 22.31
N ALA A 691 38.94 57.02 21.84
CA ALA A 691 39.52 55.80 21.26
C ALA A 691 38.52 55.05 20.34
N ALA A 692 38.12 55.66 19.21
CA ALA A 692 37.00 55.16 18.39
C ALA A 692 37.33 54.73 16.94
N GLU A 693 38.46 55.16 16.36
CA GLU A 693 38.58 55.23 14.89
C GLU A 693 39.17 54.00 14.18
N ARG A 694 39.75 53.03 14.90
CA ARG A 694 40.47 51.88 14.30
C ARG A 694 39.63 50.59 14.19
N LYS A 695 38.40 50.67 13.68
CA LYS A 695 37.53 49.49 13.50
C LYS A 695 37.13 49.17 12.06
N GLN A 696 37.44 50.03 11.09
CA GLN A 696 36.83 49.96 9.74
C GLN A 696 37.78 49.52 8.60
N GLU A 697 39.07 49.30 8.86
CA GLU A 697 40.02 48.79 7.85
C GLU A 697 39.97 47.25 7.66
N VAL A 698 39.44 46.51 8.64
CA VAL A 698 39.55 45.03 8.70
C VAL A 698 38.67 44.31 7.68
N GLU A 699 37.46 44.81 7.41
CA GLU A 699 36.47 44.12 6.55
C GLU A 699 36.89 43.96 5.08
N ASN A 700 37.75 44.87 4.57
CA ASN A 700 38.11 44.90 3.15
C ASN A 700 39.17 43.86 2.74
N ILE A 701 39.83 43.21 3.70
CA ILE A 701 40.86 42.19 3.42
C ILE A 701 40.25 40.79 3.32
N GLN A 702 39.23 40.47 4.12
CA GLN A 702 38.57 39.15 4.12
C GLN A 702 37.95 38.79 2.76
N LYS A 703 37.45 39.78 2.01
CA LYS A 703 36.74 39.60 0.73
C LYS A 703 37.62 39.14 -0.45
N LYS A 704 38.95 38.99 -0.26
CA LYS A 704 39.86 38.55 -1.34
C LYS A 704 40.41 37.13 -1.18
N LEU A 705 40.46 36.58 0.04
CA LEU A 705 41.11 35.28 0.28
C LEU A 705 40.32 34.10 -0.32
N ALA A 706 38.99 34.16 -0.27
CA ALA A 706 38.09 33.05 -0.61
C ALA A 706 38.00 32.71 -2.11
N VAL A 707 38.64 33.47 -3.00
CA VAL A 707 38.53 33.28 -4.46
C VAL A 707 39.63 32.35 -5.00
N GLU A 708 40.82 32.36 -4.41
CA GLU A 708 41.98 31.58 -4.89
C GLU A 708 41.96 30.12 -4.39
N GLU A 709 41.25 29.85 -3.29
CA GLU A 709 41.24 28.55 -2.60
C GLU A 709 40.51 27.43 -3.40
N MET A 710 39.65 27.80 -4.37
CA MET A 710 38.91 26.83 -5.19
C MET A 710 39.75 26.17 -6.31
N GLU A 711 40.69 26.88 -6.94
CA GLU A 711 41.43 26.36 -8.12
C GLU A 711 42.44 25.26 -7.76
N LEU A 712 42.96 25.28 -6.53
CA LEU A 712 43.92 24.31 -5.99
C LEU A 712 43.37 22.88 -5.90
N SER A 713 42.05 22.72 -5.76
CA SER A 713 41.40 21.43 -5.48
C SER A 713 41.27 20.52 -6.71
N GLN A 714 41.28 21.06 -7.95
CA GLN A 714 40.91 20.26 -9.14
C GLN A 714 42.07 19.78 -10.01
N LYS A 715 43.19 20.52 -10.12
CA LYS A 715 44.39 20.04 -10.86
C LYS A 715 44.79 18.64 -10.41
N ARG A 716 44.77 18.48 -9.09
CA ARG A 716 43.98 17.52 -8.33
C ARG A 716 43.95 16.02 -8.78
N GLY A 717 44.68 15.58 -9.80
CA GLY A 717 44.43 14.34 -10.58
C GLY A 717 44.93 13.02 -9.96
N GLY A 718 45.99 12.43 -10.55
CA GLY A 718 46.73 11.28 -10.01
C GLY A 718 48.21 11.62 -9.86
N VAL A 719 48.75 11.75 -8.63
CA VAL A 719 50.14 12.22 -8.44
C VAL A 719 50.76 12.01 -7.04
N GLU A 720 49.97 11.87 -5.97
CA GLU A 720 50.53 11.56 -4.64
C GLU A 720 51.30 10.21 -4.63
N GLU A 721 51.13 9.40 -5.70
CA GLU A 721 52.01 8.28 -6.10
C GLU A 721 53.47 8.67 -6.36
N GLU A 722 53.74 9.74 -7.11
CA GLU A 722 55.13 10.18 -7.36
C GLU A 722 55.72 10.86 -6.11
N LEU A 723 54.86 11.49 -5.27
CA LEU A 723 55.25 12.06 -3.99
C LEU A 723 55.72 10.99 -2.98
N THR A 724 55.09 9.82 -2.98
CA THR A 724 55.44 8.72 -2.06
C THR A 724 56.85 8.17 -2.29
N ALA A 725 57.34 8.17 -3.54
CA ALA A 725 58.70 7.74 -3.87
C ALA A 725 59.79 8.68 -3.31
N VAL A 726 59.45 9.93 -3.01
CA VAL A 726 60.40 10.99 -2.64
C VAL A 726 60.45 11.25 -1.13
N GLN A 727 59.40 10.84 -0.41
CA GLN A 727 59.25 10.96 1.04
C GLN A 727 60.49 10.59 1.90
N PRO A 728 61.24 9.48 1.70
CA PRO A 728 62.34 9.11 2.59
C PRO A 728 63.51 10.13 2.60
N LEU A 729 63.70 10.89 1.51
CA LEU A 729 64.70 11.97 1.46
C LEU A 729 64.27 13.17 2.31
N ILE A 730 62.97 13.46 2.34
CA ILE A 730 62.37 14.54 3.15
C ILE A 730 62.55 14.24 4.64
N ASP A 731 62.30 13.00 5.06
CA ASP A 731 62.43 12.59 6.46
C ASP A 731 63.89 12.54 6.91
N GLN A 732 64.82 12.13 6.03
CA GLN A 732 66.26 12.21 6.30
C GLN A 732 66.73 13.67 6.51
N ALA A 733 66.24 14.62 5.70
CA ALA A 733 66.55 16.03 5.85
C ALA A 733 65.97 16.63 7.15
N ARG A 734 64.71 16.34 7.47
CA ARG A 734 64.06 16.76 8.74
C ARG A 734 64.82 16.24 9.96
N LYS A 735 65.31 15.00 9.92
CA LYS A 735 66.07 14.37 11.01
C LYS A 735 67.45 15.00 11.25
N ALA A 736 68.02 15.70 10.27
CA ALA A 736 69.23 16.50 10.44
C ALA A 736 68.95 17.84 11.15
N VAL A 737 67.81 18.48 10.85
CA VAL A 737 67.43 19.79 11.44
C VAL A 737 67.29 19.71 12.97
N GLY A 738 66.79 18.60 13.51
CA GLY A 738 66.59 18.39 14.94
C GLY A 738 67.86 18.22 15.79
N GLN A 739 69.07 18.21 15.21
CA GLN A 739 70.31 17.89 15.95
C GLN A 739 71.00 19.12 16.60
N ILE A 740 70.45 20.33 16.42
CA ILE A 740 71.06 21.58 16.93
C ILE A 740 70.69 21.79 18.41
N LYS A 741 71.66 21.57 19.31
CA LYS A 741 71.54 21.86 20.75
C LYS A 741 71.76 23.37 21.05
N PRO A 742 71.14 23.92 22.10
CA PRO A 742 71.29 25.34 22.45
C PRO A 742 72.70 25.69 22.94
N ASP A 743 73.42 24.74 23.53
CA ASP A 743 74.75 24.94 24.11
C ASP A 743 75.79 25.27 23.02
N ASN A 744 75.70 24.59 21.88
CA ASN A 744 76.50 24.84 20.67
C ASN A 744 76.44 26.32 20.24
N ILE A 745 75.26 26.94 20.30
CA ILE A 745 75.05 28.35 19.92
C ILE A 745 75.71 29.29 20.93
N ASN A 746 75.64 28.96 22.22
CA ASN A 746 76.28 29.73 23.29
C ASN A 746 77.82 29.68 23.20
N GLU A 747 78.38 28.51 22.85
CA GLU A 747 79.83 28.30 22.65
C GLU A 747 80.36 29.21 21.53
N ILE A 748 79.79 29.12 20.33
CA ILE A 748 80.20 29.92 19.15
C ILE A 748 80.07 31.42 19.41
N ARG A 749 79.04 31.86 20.15
CA ARG A 749 78.82 33.29 20.51
C ARG A 749 79.90 33.85 21.45
N SER A 750 80.62 33.00 22.19
CA SER A 750 81.64 33.42 23.17
C SER A 750 82.97 33.84 22.55
N LEU A 751 83.25 33.40 21.31
CA LEU A 751 84.52 33.62 20.62
C LEU A 751 84.75 35.11 20.30
N LYS A 752 85.98 35.61 20.52
CA LYS A 752 86.37 36.97 20.11
C LYS A 752 86.44 37.11 18.58
N MET A 753 86.97 36.10 17.90
CA MET A 753 87.12 36.03 16.46
C MET A 753 86.92 34.55 16.02
N PRO A 754 86.23 34.26 14.91
CA PRO A 754 85.91 32.89 14.52
C PRO A 754 87.07 32.24 13.74
N PRO A 755 87.37 30.96 13.98
CA PRO A 755 88.10 30.12 13.02
C PRO A 755 87.38 30.07 11.66
N GLU A 756 88.14 29.92 10.58
CA GLU A 756 87.61 30.05 9.21
C GLU A 756 86.45 29.08 8.92
N GLY A 757 86.58 27.79 9.27
CA GLY A 757 85.50 26.82 9.10
C GLY A 757 84.21 27.16 9.83
N ILE A 758 84.27 27.79 11.02
CA ILE A 758 83.06 28.25 11.73
C ILE A 758 82.45 29.46 11.02
N ARG A 759 83.28 30.39 10.53
CA ARG A 759 82.85 31.56 9.75
C ARG A 759 82.14 31.15 8.46
N ASP A 760 82.65 30.15 7.76
CA ASP A 760 82.08 29.65 6.51
C ASP A 760 80.71 29.01 6.71
N VAL A 761 80.55 28.18 7.75
CA VAL A 761 79.27 27.55 8.09
C VAL A 761 78.22 28.61 8.48
N LEU A 762 78.60 29.62 9.26
CA LEU A 762 77.72 30.75 9.59
C LEU A 762 77.36 31.62 8.37
N GLU A 763 78.28 31.79 7.43
CA GLU A 763 78.02 32.45 6.14
C GLU A 763 76.97 31.68 5.33
N GLY A 764 77.03 30.34 5.31
CA GLY A 764 76.01 29.47 4.71
C GLY A 764 74.64 29.60 5.36
N VAL A 765 74.57 29.60 6.70
CA VAL A 765 73.30 29.75 7.45
C VAL A 765 72.66 31.12 7.19
N LEU A 766 73.43 32.21 7.26
CA LEU A 766 72.91 33.56 7.01
C LEU A 766 72.37 33.74 5.58
N LEU A 767 73.05 33.17 4.58
CA LEU A 767 72.61 33.23 3.19
C LEU A 767 71.32 32.45 2.93
N LEU A 768 71.11 31.29 3.58
CA LEU A 768 69.81 30.60 3.56
C LEU A 768 68.72 31.39 4.29
N MET A 769 69.07 32.13 5.35
CA MET A 769 68.12 32.99 6.08
C MET A 769 67.97 34.40 5.48
N GLY A 770 68.45 34.63 4.25
CA GLY A 770 68.23 35.84 3.46
C GLY A 770 69.04 37.08 3.87
N GLN A 771 69.93 36.95 4.85
CA GLN A 771 70.80 38.04 5.31
C GLN A 771 71.94 38.27 4.29
N LYS A 772 72.11 39.53 3.85
CA LYS A 772 73.09 39.91 2.81
C LYS A 772 74.47 40.33 3.35
N ASP A 773 74.57 40.67 4.63
CA ASP A 773 75.80 41.10 5.30
C ASP A 773 76.46 39.91 6.01
N THR A 774 77.59 39.45 5.47
CA THR A 774 78.39 38.32 6.00
C THR A 774 79.56 38.77 6.90
N SER A 775 79.52 40.02 7.39
CA SER A 775 80.49 40.50 8.38
C SER A 775 80.34 39.80 9.74
N TRP A 776 81.45 39.61 10.45
CA TRP A 776 81.46 39.00 11.78
C TRP A 776 80.59 39.78 12.80
N ASN A 777 80.52 41.11 12.65
CA ASN A 777 79.65 41.94 13.48
C ASN A 777 78.16 41.65 13.24
N ASN A 778 77.75 41.34 12.00
CA ASN A 778 76.36 40.92 11.73
C ASN A 778 76.09 39.48 12.19
N MET A 779 77.01 38.54 11.91
CA MET A 779 76.96 37.16 12.44
C MET A 779 76.78 37.15 13.97
N ARG A 780 77.54 37.97 14.69
CA ARG A 780 77.48 38.04 16.16
C ARG A 780 76.22 38.73 16.69
N LYS A 781 75.66 39.71 15.96
CA LYS A 781 74.33 40.29 16.26
C LYS A 781 73.22 39.24 16.04
N PHE A 782 73.28 38.50 14.94
CA PHE A 782 72.33 37.44 14.63
C PHE A 782 72.30 36.38 15.73
N LEU A 783 73.46 35.81 16.10
CA LEU A 783 73.59 34.83 17.19
C LEU A 783 73.27 35.37 18.61
N ALA A 784 73.03 36.68 18.77
CA ALA A 784 72.61 37.29 20.03
C ALA A 784 71.08 37.41 20.19
N ASN A 785 70.30 37.29 19.10
CA ASN A 785 68.84 37.38 19.16
C ASN A 785 68.24 36.11 19.79
N LYS A 786 67.47 36.28 20.89
CA LYS A 786 66.91 35.16 21.68
C LYS A 786 66.05 34.18 20.88
N SER A 787 65.39 34.63 19.80
CA SER A 787 64.49 33.83 18.95
C SER A 787 65.20 33.04 17.84
N VAL A 788 66.52 33.21 17.64
CA VAL A 788 67.20 32.63 16.47
C VAL A 788 67.25 31.10 16.48
N LYS A 789 67.29 30.48 17.68
CA LYS A 789 67.13 29.03 17.84
C LYS A 789 65.85 28.53 17.15
N ASP A 790 64.72 29.15 17.47
CA ASP A 790 63.41 28.71 17.01
C ASP A 790 63.18 29.11 15.54
N GLN A 791 63.84 30.16 15.05
CA GLN A 791 63.88 30.55 13.63
C GLN A 791 64.72 29.63 12.75
N ILE A 792 65.70 28.91 13.31
CA ILE A 792 66.53 27.90 12.61
C ILE A 792 65.85 26.53 12.63
N ILE A 793 65.23 26.15 13.75
CA ILE A 793 64.53 24.86 13.91
C ILE A 793 63.22 24.85 13.11
N ASN A 794 62.42 25.92 13.17
CA ASN A 794 61.16 26.05 12.43
C ASN A 794 61.36 26.73 11.06
N TYR A 795 62.57 26.63 10.48
CA TYR A 795 62.85 27.20 9.17
C TYR A 795 62.20 26.32 8.08
N ASP A 796 61.25 26.89 7.36
CA ASP A 796 60.59 26.23 6.25
C ASP A 796 61.43 26.32 4.96
N ALA A 797 61.94 25.17 4.50
CA ALA A 797 62.75 25.05 3.29
C ALA A 797 62.02 25.46 2.00
N ARG A 798 60.68 25.52 1.99
CA ARG A 798 59.89 26.08 0.86
C ARG A 798 60.20 27.56 0.62
N LYS A 799 60.83 28.26 1.58
CA LYS A 799 61.24 29.67 1.48
C LYS A 799 62.62 29.87 0.82
N ILE A 800 63.35 28.79 0.51
CA ILE A 800 64.68 28.87 -0.13
C ILE A 800 64.52 29.10 -1.63
N THR A 801 64.65 30.36 -2.05
CA THR A 801 64.58 30.73 -3.48
C THR A 801 65.82 30.24 -4.25
N HIS A 802 65.64 29.93 -5.54
CA HIS A 802 66.73 29.48 -6.42
C HIS A 802 67.99 30.40 -6.42
N PRO A 803 67.87 31.75 -6.38
CA PRO A 803 69.04 32.63 -6.25
C PRO A 803 69.78 32.53 -4.90
N MET A 804 69.11 32.12 -3.82
CA MET A 804 69.75 31.82 -2.52
C MET A 804 70.45 30.46 -2.58
N ARG A 805 69.76 29.44 -3.10
CA ARG A 805 70.29 28.08 -3.31
C ARG A 805 71.60 28.12 -4.12
N SER A 806 71.61 28.79 -5.26
CA SER A 806 72.79 28.90 -6.14
C SER A 806 73.98 29.64 -5.49
N LYS A 807 73.73 30.59 -4.58
CA LYS A 807 74.81 31.26 -3.83
C LYS A 807 75.44 30.36 -2.77
N VAL A 808 74.61 29.63 -2.03
CA VAL A 808 75.07 28.69 -0.99
C VAL A 808 75.74 27.46 -1.62
N GLU A 809 75.29 27.02 -2.79
CA GLU A 809 75.94 25.96 -3.57
C GLU A 809 77.33 26.38 -4.07
N LYS A 810 77.50 27.62 -4.54
CA LYS A 810 78.83 28.18 -4.87
C LYS A 810 79.73 28.34 -3.63
N LEU A 811 79.17 28.62 -2.46
CA LEU A 811 79.91 28.63 -1.20
C LEU A 811 80.40 27.23 -0.83
N LEU A 812 79.54 26.21 -0.92
CA LEU A 812 79.92 24.81 -0.71
C LEU A 812 80.99 24.33 -1.70
N GLN A 813 80.90 24.72 -2.98
CA GLN A 813 81.90 24.35 -3.99
C GLN A 813 83.26 25.02 -3.77
N SER A 814 83.28 26.30 -3.36
CA SER A 814 84.52 27.06 -3.15
C SER A 814 85.19 26.79 -1.80
N LYS A 815 84.44 26.31 -0.80
CA LYS A 815 84.94 26.06 0.57
C LYS A 815 84.59 24.65 1.09
N ALA A 816 84.61 23.65 0.21
CA ALA A 816 84.08 22.30 0.47
C ALA A 816 84.58 21.67 1.77
N ALA A 817 85.88 21.82 2.09
CA ALA A 817 86.47 21.27 3.31
C ALA A 817 85.82 21.78 4.62
N SER A 818 85.29 23.02 4.63
CA SER A 818 84.62 23.63 5.78
C SER A 818 83.21 23.08 6.05
N PHE A 819 82.59 22.40 5.08
CA PHE A 819 81.22 21.85 5.19
C PHE A 819 81.18 20.32 5.32
N GLU A 820 82.33 19.64 5.20
CA GLU A 820 82.43 18.20 5.37
C GLU A 820 82.43 17.82 6.87
N HIS A 821 81.49 16.97 7.27
CA HIS A 821 81.14 16.73 8.68
C HIS A 821 82.34 16.34 9.56
N ALA A 822 83.27 15.51 9.07
CA ALA A 822 84.46 15.11 9.81
C ALA A 822 85.39 16.31 10.10
N ASN A 823 85.69 17.12 9.09
CA ASN A 823 86.63 18.24 9.21
C ASN A 823 86.07 19.33 10.14
N ILE A 824 84.80 19.71 9.95
CA ILE A 824 84.17 20.74 10.78
C ILE A 824 83.99 20.27 12.23
N TYR A 825 83.74 18.98 12.48
CA TYR A 825 83.64 18.42 13.84
C TYR A 825 84.97 18.52 14.61
N HIS A 826 86.11 18.33 13.93
CA HIS A 826 87.44 18.56 14.52
C HIS A 826 87.75 20.04 14.80
N VAL A 827 87.18 20.98 14.02
CA VAL A 827 87.34 22.43 14.22
C VAL A 827 86.40 22.95 15.31
N SER A 828 85.15 22.48 15.35
CA SER A 828 84.19 22.74 16.43
C SER A 828 83.02 21.76 16.38
N VAL A 829 82.88 20.95 17.44
CA VAL A 829 81.72 20.07 17.68
C VAL A 829 80.40 20.86 17.65
N ALA A 830 80.42 22.13 18.07
CA ALA A 830 79.25 23.01 18.02
C ALA A 830 78.78 23.35 16.60
N ALA A 831 79.71 23.48 15.64
CA ALA A 831 79.43 23.93 14.27
C ALA A 831 78.96 22.80 13.32
N ALA A 832 79.37 21.54 13.58
CA ALA A 832 79.07 20.42 12.68
C ALA A 832 77.56 20.16 12.40
N PRO A 833 76.64 20.29 13.39
CA PRO A 833 75.20 20.20 13.13
C PRO A 833 74.68 21.32 12.22
N MET A 834 75.25 22.53 12.29
CA MET A 834 74.84 23.65 11.42
C MET A 834 75.30 23.44 9.98
N ALA A 835 76.51 22.91 9.75
CA ALA A 835 76.96 22.54 8.41
C ALA A 835 76.02 21.48 7.77
N SER A 836 75.59 20.51 8.59
CA SER A 836 74.68 19.45 8.17
C SER A 836 73.25 19.98 7.92
N TRP A 837 72.77 20.95 8.72
CA TRP A 837 71.52 21.69 8.49
C TRP A 837 71.54 22.47 7.16
N VAL A 838 72.65 23.16 6.83
CA VAL A 838 72.79 23.90 5.55
C VAL A 838 72.68 22.94 4.36
N LYS A 839 73.38 21.80 4.41
CA LYS A 839 73.35 20.79 3.34
C LYS A 839 71.96 20.15 3.20
N ALA A 840 71.36 19.69 4.30
CA ALA A 840 70.05 19.05 4.30
C ALA A 840 68.94 19.97 3.75
N ASN A 841 68.96 21.27 4.09
CA ASN A 841 68.00 22.24 3.55
C ASN A 841 68.22 22.51 2.05
N LEU A 842 69.47 22.50 1.56
CA LEU A 842 69.77 22.64 0.13
C LEU A 842 69.26 21.44 -0.68
N GLU A 843 69.42 20.22 -0.15
CA GLU A 843 68.95 18.98 -0.77
C GLU A 843 67.41 18.88 -0.74
N PHE A 844 66.79 19.17 0.42
CA PHE A 844 65.33 19.22 0.56
C PHE A 844 64.68 20.30 -0.33
N SER A 845 65.34 21.45 -0.53
CA SER A 845 64.88 22.50 -1.44
C SER A 845 64.89 22.08 -2.92
N LYS A 846 65.82 21.21 -3.36
CA LYS A 846 65.80 20.62 -4.71
C LYS A 846 64.72 19.56 -4.84
N VAL A 847 64.49 18.78 -3.78
CA VAL A 847 63.45 17.76 -3.71
C VAL A 847 62.05 18.37 -3.81
N LEU A 848 61.79 19.48 -3.10
CA LEU A 848 60.50 20.18 -3.10
C LEU A 848 60.07 20.69 -4.49
N GLU A 849 61.01 21.09 -5.36
CA GLU A 849 60.69 21.56 -6.71
C GLU A 849 60.14 20.45 -7.61
N ASN A 850 60.61 19.22 -7.44
CA ASN A 850 60.05 18.06 -8.14
C ASN A 850 58.69 17.69 -7.54
N VAL A 851 58.53 17.78 -6.22
CA VAL A 851 57.36 17.31 -5.47
C VAL A 851 56.15 18.25 -5.54
N ALA A 852 56.33 19.56 -5.79
CA ALA A 852 55.22 20.51 -5.87
C ALA A 852 54.11 20.17 -6.91
N PRO A 853 54.41 19.88 -8.20
CA PRO A 853 53.39 19.39 -9.14
C PRO A 853 52.87 17.98 -8.78
N LEU A 854 53.57 17.31 -7.86
CA LEU A 854 53.23 16.01 -7.27
C LEU A 854 52.52 16.12 -5.91
N GLU A 855 52.13 17.33 -5.51
CA GLU A 855 51.20 17.60 -4.41
C GLU A 855 49.90 18.16 -5.03
N ASP A 856 50.06 19.04 -6.02
CA ASP A 856 49.03 19.72 -6.83
C ASP A 856 48.15 18.80 -7.71
N LYS A 857 48.19 17.45 -7.55
CA LYS A 857 47.43 16.49 -8.39
C LYS A 857 46.88 15.17 -7.73
N LEU A 858 46.10 15.17 -6.61
CA LEU A 858 45.24 14.01 -6.17
C LEU A 858 43.78 14.25 -5.67
N GLN A 859 43.50 15.25 -4.81
CA GLN A 859 42.14 15.52 -4.30
C GLN A 859 41.01 15.70 -5.36
N GLY A 860 41.30 16.19 -6.56
CA GLY A 860 40.33 16.54 -7.60
C GLY A 860 39.68 15.35 -8.29
N LEU A 861 40.37 14.20 -8.37
CA LEU A 861 39.69 12.93 -8.67
C LEU A 861 38.76 12.53 -7.51
N THR A 862 39.19 12.69 -6.25
CA THR A 862 38.32 12.39 -5.10
C THR A 862 37.12 13.34 -4.96
N ALA A 863 37.25 14.60 -5.39
CA ALA A 863 36.17 15.59 -5.42
C ALA A 863 35.09 15.21 -6.44
N SER A 864 35.49 14.67 -7.60
CA SER A 864 34.54 14.21 -8.62
C SER A 864 33.76 12.97 -8.18
N LEU A 865 34.42 12.02 -7.51
CA LEU A 865 33.79 10.81 -6.98
C LEU A 865 32.71 11.15 -5.95
N LYS A 866 33.04 11.97 -4.95
CA LYS A 866 32.12 12.33 -3.86
C LYS A 866 30.86 13.01 -4.41
N ALA A 867 31.03 13.99 -5.30
CA ALA A 867 29.93 14.70 -5.95
C ALA A 867 29.03 13.83 -6.85
N SER A 868 29.33 12.56 -7.08
CA SER A 868 28.43 11.60 -7.76
C SER A 868 27.65 10.72 -6.78
N GLN A 869 28.26 10.37 -5.65
CA GLN A 869 27.61 9.60 -4.58
C GLN A 869 26.63 10.47 -3.79
N ASP A 870 27.03 11.71 -3.48
CA ASP A 870 26.17 12.69 -2.81
C ASP A 870 24.85 12.86 -3.59
N ARG A 871 24.93 13.08 -4.92
CA ARG A 871 23.77 13.30 -5.81
C ARG A 871 22.73 12.18 -5.81
N LEU A 872 23.13 10.92 -5.66
CA LEU A 872 22.19 9.79 -5.68
C LEU A 872 21.40 9.74 -4.36
N ILE A 873 22.05 10.06 -3.25
CA ILE A 873 21.42 10.24 -1.94
C ILE A 873 20.50 11.48 -1.98
N THR A 874 20.98 12.59 -2.56
CA THR A 874 20.17 13.80 -2.73
C THR A 874 18.89 13.49 -3.49
N CYS A 875 18.89 12.71 -4.57
CA CYS A 875 17.65 12.39 -5.30
C CYS A 875 16.66 11.51 -4.52
N GLU A 876 17.10 10.70 -3.54
CA GLU A 876 16.20 9.93 -2.67
C GLU A 876 15.64 10.80 -1.53
N GLU A 877 16.49 11.64 -0.94
CA GLU A 877 16.11 12.65 0.06
C GLU A 877 15.21 13.74 -0.54
N ASP A 878 15.50 14.19 -1.77
CA ASP A 878 14.74 15.17 -2.56
C ASP A 878 13.30 14.69 -2.79
N LEU A 879 13.06 13.38 -2.96
CA LEU A 879 11.69 12.86 -3.14
C LEU A 879 10.89 12.92 -1.85
N ALA A 880 11.50 12.58 -0.71
CA ALA A 880 10.86 12.72 0.61
C ALA A 880 10.70 14.20 1.02
N ALA A 881 11.69 15.04 0.70
CA ALA A 881 11.66 16.47 0.90
C ALA A 881 10.69 17.16 -0.06
N LEU A 882 10.49 16.67 -1.29
CA LEU A 882 9.45 17.16 -2.20
C LEU A 882 8.05 16.84 -1.66
N ASP A 883 7.79 15.62 -1.19
CA ASP A 883 6.53 15.30 -0.52
C ASP A 883 6.29 16.24 0.69
N GLN A 884 7.31 16.44 1.55
CA GLN A 884 7.20 17.36 2.69
C GLN A 884 7.08 18.83 2.28
N GLN A 885 7.72 19.28 1.20
CA GLN A 885 7.71 20.67 0.74
C GLN A 885 6.46 21.00 -0.08
N GLU A 886 5.90 20.06 -0.83
CA GLU A 886 4.56 20.19 -1.41
C GLU A 886 3.52 20.27 -0.29
N TRP A 887 3.63 19.45 0.75
CA TRP A 887 2.78 19.59 1.94
C TRP A 887 3.03 20.91 2.70
N SER A 888 4.26 21.40 2.84
CA SER A 888 4.53 22.69 3.51
C SER A 888 4.02 23.87 2.70
N LYS A 889 4.07 23.83 1.37
CA LYS A 889 3.44 24.82 0.47
C LYS A 889 1.91 24.79 0.58
N VAL A 890 1.30 23.61 0.60
CA VAL A 890 -0.16 23.43 0.73
C VAL A 890 -0.64 23.94 2.09
N LEU A 891 0.01 23.51 3.17
CA LEU A 891 -0.36 23.84 4.57
C LEU A 891 0.17 25.21 5.04
N ARG A 892 1.10 25.82 4.29
CA ARG A 892 1.73 27.14 4.55
C ARG A 892 2.53 27.21 5.85
N THR A 893 3.37 26.21 6.08
CA THR A 893 4.17 26.06 7.33
C THR A 893 5.64 25.77 7.06
N ASP A 894 6.43 26.81 6.77
CA ASP A 894 7.82 26.65 6.31
C ASP A 894 8.83 26.25 7.43
N ASP A 895 8.52 26.50 8.71
CA ASP A 895 9.39 26.22 9.87
C ASP A 895 8.92 25.04 10.76
N PHE A 896 7.99 24.20 10.30
CA PHE A 896 7.37 23.17 11.15
C PHE A 896 8.21 21.89 11.31
N ASN A 897 8.74 21.66 12.52
CA ASN A 897 9.40 20.40 12.88
C ASN A 897 8.42 19.41 13.56
N PHE A 898 8.00 18.39 12.82
CA PHE A 898 7.05 17.36 13.29
C PHE A 898 7.51 16.62 14.56
N LEU A 899 8.77 16.18 14.62
CA LEU A 899 9.29 15.41 15.76
C LEU A 899 9.26 16.22 17.06
N ARG A 900 9.65 17.51 17.01
CA ARG A 900 9.60 18.43 18.16
C ARG A 900 8.18 18.83 18.56
N PHE A 901 7.24 18.86 17.61
CA PHE A 901 5.82 19.09 17.91
C PHE A 901 5.17 17.88 18.59
N MET A 902 5.43 16.68 18.08
CA MET A 902 4.85 15.45 18.62
C MET A 902 5.47 15.05 19.95
N SER A 903 6.81 15.09 20.05
CA SER A 903 7.57 14.57 21.20
C SER A 903 8.57 15.57 21.77
N THR A 904 8.69 15.59 23.10
CA THR A 904 9.70 16.35 23.85
C THR A 904 11.10 15.76 23.67
N GLU A 905 12.14 16.46 24.14
CA GLU A 905 13.48 15.85 24.26
C GLU A 905 13.50 14.76 25.33
N SER A 906 12.87 14.97 26.48
CA SER A 906 12.79 14.00 27.57
C SER A 906 12.13 12.67 27.17
N GLU A 907 11.05 12.69 26.37
CA GLU A 907 10.41 11.45 25.89
C GLU A 907 11.33 10.68 24.93
N ARG A 908 11.97 11.37 23.97
CA ARG A 908 12.89 10.74 23.02
C ARG A 908 14.12 10.13 23.71
N LEU A 909 14.64 10.78 24.75
CA LEU A 909 15.70 10.22 25.59
C LEU A 909 15.20 9.02 26.43
N THR A 910 13.97 9.08 26.93
CA THR A 910 13.34 7.94 27.63
C THR A 910 13.21 6.72 26.71
N TRP A 911 12.74 6.88 25.48
CA TRP A 911 12.65 5.78 24.51
C TRP A 911 14.02 5.17 24.17
N LYS A 912 15.06 6.02 24.08
CA LYS A 912 16.45 5.58 23.89
C LYS A 912 16.97 4.75 25.08
N LEU A 913 16.66 5.14 26.31
CA LEU A 913 16.96 4.37 27.52
C LEU A 913 16.17 3.06 27.61
N GLU A 914 14.93 3.03 27.10
CA GLU A 914 14.10 1.83 26.92
C GLU A 914 14.61 0.90 25.79
N GLY A 915 15.63 1.33 25.01
CA GLY A 915 16.29 0.51 24.00
C GLY A 915 15.88 0.80 22.55
N LEU A 916 15.16 1.89 22.27
CA LEU A 916 14.92 2.36 20.90
C LEU A 916 16.24 2.82 20.24
N PRO A 917 16.52 2.50 18.97
CA PRO A 917 17.63 3.09 18.23
C PRO A 917 17.50 4.62 18.12
N GLY A 918 18.62 5.32 18.19
CA GLY A 918 18.66 6.78 18.21
C GLY A 918 18.67 7.48 16.84
N ASP A 919 18.29 6.80 15.77
CA ASP A 919 18.19 7.38 14.42
C ASP A 919 16.78 7.92 14.13
N ASN A 920 16.68 8.92 13.26
CA ASN A 920 15.45 9.69 13.04
C ASN A 920 14.25 8.78 12.68
N LEU A 921 14.45 7.80 11.79
CA LEU A 921 13.41 6.86 11.37
C LEU A 921 12.88 6.01 12.54
N SER A 922 13.73 5.60 13.49
CA SER A 922 13.27 4.86 14.67
C SER A 922 12.44 5.73 15.61
N VAL A 923 12.79 7.02 15.75
CA VAL A 923 12.03 7.99 16.54
C VAL A 923 10.69 8.35 15.87
N GLU A 924 10.67 8.51 14.54
CA GLU A 924 9.45 8.72 13.75
C GLU A 924 8.51 7.51 13.83
N ASN A 925 9.04 6.30 13.67
CA ASN A 925 8.28 5.06 13.87
C ASN A 925 7.74 4.97 15.30
N ALA A 926 8.50 5.34 16.34
CA ALA A 926 8.03 5.34 17.72
C ALA A 926 6.88 6.34 17.94
N VAL A 927 6.99 7.56 17.42
CA VAL A 927 5.89 8.55 17.42
C VAL A 927 4.64 7.98 16.74
N ALA A 928 4.79 7.37 15.56
CA ALA A 928 3.68 6.78 14.82
C ALA A 928 3.03 5.60 15.55
N VAL A 929 3.83 4.68 16.13
CA VAL A 929 3.36 3.52 16.90
C VAL A 929 2.57 3.95 18.13
N LEU A 930 3.04 4.96 18.88
CA LEU A 930 2.40 5.41 20.12
C LEU A 930 1.14 6.27 19.91
N HIS A 931 1.09 7.09 18.85
CA HIS A 931 -0.01 8.04 18.62
C HIS A 931 -1.08 7.54 17.63
N SER A 932 -0.86 6.41 16.95
CA SER A 932 -1.81 5.86 15.99
C SER A 932 -3.17 5.48 16.62
N ASN A 933 -4.26 5.74 15.88
CA ASN A 933 -5.62 5.34 16.24
C ASN A 933 -6.05 3.98 15.65
N VAL A 934 -5.23 3.42 14.74
CA VAL A 934 -5.37 2.07 14.19
C VAL A 934 -4.17 1.23 14.61
N VAL A 935 -4.34 -0.08 14.76
CA VAL A 935 -3.30 -0.95 15.34
C VAL A 935 -2.01 -0.92 14.50
N PRO A 936 -0.84 -0.65 15.12
CA PRO A 936 0.44 -0.76 14.45
C PRO A 936 0.77 -2.19 14.03
N LEU A 937 1.22 -2.33 12.79
CA LEU A 937 1.97 -3.49 12.31
C LEU A 937 3.41 -3.03 12.03
N MET A 938 4.29 -3.31 12.98
CA MET A 938 5.71 -2.99 12.90
C MET A 938 6.43 -4.07 12.09
N VAL A 939 7.19 -3.66 11.08
CA VAL A 939 8.08 -4.53 10.31
C VAL A 939 9.48 -4.36 10.87
N ASP A 940 9.94 -5.34 11.66
CA ASP A 940 11.31 -5.46 12.14
C ASP A 940 11.94 -6.68 11.46
N PRO A 941 12.56 -6.51 10.28
CA PRO A 941 13.15 -7.60 9.51
C PRO A 941 14.51 -8.05 10.06
N THR A 942 14.94 -7.50 11.21
CA THR A 942 16.21 -7.87 11.81
C THR A 942 16.07 -9.11 12.69
N ASN A 943 17.07 -9.99 12.70
CA ASN A 943 17.08 -11.19 13.56
C ASN A 943 17.18 -10.85 15.07
N THR A 944 17.21 -9.57 15.43
CA THR A 944 17.20 -9.04 16.78
C THR A 944 15.90 -8.27 16.99
N PRO A 945 14.92 -8.76 17.78
CA PRO A 945 13.64 -8.06 17.92
C PRO A 945 13.85 -6.78 18.75
N GLN A 946 14.09 -5.65 18.07
CA GLN A 946 14.40 -4.35 18.68
C GLN A 946 13.08 -3.64 19.02
N ALA A 947 12.15 -3.60 18.07
CA ALA A 947 10.84 -2.96 18.27
C ALA A 947 10.05 -3.62 19.42
N ILE A 948 10.08 -4.97 19.53
CA ILE A 948 9.43 -5.70 20.64
C ILE A 948 10.07 -5.36 21.99
N LYS A 949 11.41 -5.33 22.07
CA LYS A 949 12.12 -5.08 23.34
C LYS A 949 11.92 -3.66 23.85
N TRP A 950 11.97 -2.68 22.95
CA TRP A 950 11.65 -1.30 23.29
C TRP A 950 10.20 -1.20 23.80
N LEU A 951 9.23 -1.69 23.02
CA LEU A 951 7.81 -1.59 23.39
C LEU A 951 7.47 -2.36 24.68
N GLU A 952 8.06 -3.54 24.90
CA GLU A 952 7.91 -4.28 26.16
C GLU A 952 8.49 -3.49 27.35
N SER A 953 9.62 -2.81 27.17
CA SER A 953 10.24 -1.98 28.21
C SER A 953 9.41 -0.72 28.50
N HIS A 954 8.91 -0.06 27.44
CA HIS A 954 8.05 1.12 27.52
C HIS A 954 6.75 0.85 28.27
N VAL A 955 6.02 -0.20 27.89
CA VAL A 955 4.74 -0.57 28.51
C VAL A 955 4.94 -0.97 29.99
N ARG A 956 6.07 -1.59 30.34
CA ARG A 956 6.44 -1.87 31.74
C ARG A 956 6.80 -0.60 32.52
N HIS A 957 7.47 0.37 31.89
CA HIS A 957 7.80 1.67 32.48
C HIS A 957 6.53 2.48 32.78
N GLU A 958 5.49 2.38 31.95
CA GLU A 958 4.14 2.89 32.23
C GLU A 958 3.35 2.13 33.32
N ASN A 959 3.95 1.13 33.99
CA ASN A 959 3.29 0.20 34.93
C ASN A 959 2.09 -0.58 34.34
N LYS A 960 2.01 -0.72 33.01
CA LYS A 960 0.93 -1.47 32.34
C LYS A 960 1.29 -2.94 32.19
N ALA A 961 0.29 -3.82 32.27
CA ALA A 961 0.47 -5.26 32.08
C ALA A 961 0.69 -5.58 30.59
N VAL A 962 1.83 -6.20 30.27
CA VAL A 962 2.20 -6.63 28.90
C VAL A 962 2.19 -8.15 28.76
N GLU A 963 1.74 -8.65 27.62
CA GLU A 963 1.81 -10.06 27.23
C GLU A 963 2.33 -10.17 25.79
N VAL A 964 3.26 -11.09 25.52
CA VAL A 964 3.86 -11.31 24.20
C VAL A 964 3.50 -12.71 23.72
N CYS A 965 2.87 -12.83 22.54
CA CYS A 965 2.46 -14.12 21.98
C CYS A 965 2.74 -14.16 20.48
N SER A 966 3.23 -15.31 19.97
CA SER A 966 3.30 -15.53 18.51
C SER A 966 1.93 -15.90 17.98
N THR A 967 1.54 -15.34 16.83
CA THR A 967 0.30 -15.73 16.12
C THR A 967 0.29 -17.23 15.83
N GLN A 968 1.43 -17.81 15.46
CA GLN A 968 1.54 -19.23 15.14
C GLN A 968 1.25 -20.16 16.34
N SER A 969 1.29 -19.66 17.57
CA SER A 969 0.93 -20.42 18.78
C SER A 969 -0.56 -20.75 18.83
N GLU A 970 -0.93 -22.00 19.10
CA GLU A 970 -2.33 -22.41 19.34
C GLU A 970 -3.00 -21.62 20.48
N ARG A 971 -2.20 -21.15 21.44
CA ARG A 971 -2.67 -20.35 22.59
C ARG A 971 -3.05 -18.92 22.21
N PHE A 972 -2.73 -18.44 21.01
CA PHE A 972 -2.92 -17.05 20.61
C PHE A 972 -4.35 -16.55 20.81
N GLY A 973 -5.36 -17.34 20.42
CA GLY A 973 -6.77 -16.99 20.64
C GLY A 973 -7.11 -16.82 22.13
N THR A 974 -6.62 -17.72 22.99
CA THR A 974 -6.84 -17.64 24.44
C THR A 974 -6.08 -16.46 25.08
N SER A 975 -4.84 -16.21 24.69
CA SER A 975 -4.10 -15.01 25.10
C SER A 975 -4.80 -13.72 24.67
N LEU A 976 -5.37 -13.67 23.46
CA LEU A 976 -6.15 -12.54 22.96
C LEU A 976 -7.44 -12.32 23.78
N GLU A 977 -8.23 -13.37 24.02
CA GLU A 977 -9.42 -13.33 24.88
C GLU A 977 -9.10 -12.78 26.29
N LEU A 978 -8.02 -13.28 26.90
CA LEU A 978 -7.61 -12.90 28.25
C LEU A 978 -7.03 -11.48 28.28
N ALA A 979 -6.25 -11.08 27.27
CA ALA A 979 -5.69 -9.72 27.18
C ALA A 979 -6.81 -8.67 27.03
N ILE A 980 -7.79 -8.91 26.15
CA ILE A 980 -8.96 -8.04 25.96
C ILE A 980 -9.76 -7.91 27.27
N ARG A 981 -10.08 -9.03 27.92
CA ARG A 981 -10.87 -9.03 29.16
C ARG A 981 -10.17 -8.33 30.34
N PHE A 982 -8.87 -8.53 30.48
CA PHE A 982 -8.08 -7.95 31.56
C PHE A 982 -7.42 -6.60 31.23
N GLY A 983 -7.61 -6.06 30.02
CA GLY A 983 -7.05 -4.77 29.62
C GLY A 983 -5.53 -4.76 29.49
N LYS A 984 -4.90 -5.90 29.19
CA LYS A 984 -3.45 -5.99 28.98
C LYS A 984 -3.06 -5.40 27.62
N THR A 985 -1.84 -4.91 27.51
CA THR A 985 -1.20 -4.69 26.21
C THR A 985 -0.74 -6.03 25.64
N LEU A 986 -1.25 -6.43 24.48
CA LEU A 986 -0.81 -7.63 23.76
C LEU A 986 0.14 -7.26 22.61
N ILE A 987 1.31 -7.89 22.57
CA ILE A 987 2.25 -7.82 21.45
C ILE A 987 2.17 -9.15 20.68
N ALA A 988 1.59 -9.12 19.49
CA ALA A 988 1.48 -10.26 18.59
C ALA A 988 2.71 -10.30 17.66
N GLN A 989 3.58 -11.30 17.82
CA GLN A 989 4.75 -11.49 16.95
C GLN A 989 4.49 -12.50 15.82
N ASP A 990 5.37 -12.48 14.81
CA ASP A 990 5.39 -13.39 13.66
C ASP A 990 4.19 -13.24 12.70
N VAL A 991 3.68 -12.00 12.58
CA VAL A 991 2.50 -11.67 11.77
C VAL A 991 2.83 -11.63 10.27
N SER A 992 2.81 -12.78 9.60
CA SER A 992 2.91 -12.89 8.14
C SER A 992 1.67 -12.37 7.40
N SER A 993 0.51 -12.49 8.05
CA SER A 993 -0.82 -12.14 7.58
C SER A 993 -1.74 -11.95 8.79
N ILE A 994 -2.80 -11.15 8.65
CA ILE A 994 -3.78 -10.92 9.74
C ILE A 994 -4.63 -12.19 9.92
N GLU A 995 -4.68 -12.74 11.15
CA GLU A 995 -5.58 -13.87 11.42
C GLU A 995 -7.05 -13.42 11.29
N PRO A 996 -7.94 -14.20 10.64
CA PRO A 996 -9.28 -13.71 10.35
C PRO A 996 -10.13 -13.39 11.59
N LEU A 997 -9.88 -14.06 12.73
CA LEU A 997 -10.49 -13.78 14.03
C LEU A 997 -10.17 -12.38 14.60
N MET A 998 -9.13 -11.70 14.08
CA MET A 998 -8.73 -10.37 14.51
C MET A 998 -9.54 -9.26 13.81
N TYR A 999 -10.24 -9.56 12.71
CA TYR A 999 -10.93 -8.53 11.92
C TYR A 999 -12.00 -7.74 12.68
N PRO A 1000 -12.87 -8.33 13.53
CA PRO A 1000 -13.82 -7.56 14.34
C PRO A 1000 -13.12 -6.57 15.28
N LEU A 1001 -12.05 -7.01 15.93
CA LEU A 1001 -11.24 -6.18 16.83
C LEU A 1001 -10.55 -5.03 16.08
N LEU A 1002 -9.87 -5.33 14.97
CA LEU A 1002 -9.20 -4.32 14.12
C LEU A 1002 -10.18 -3.34 13.45
N ARG A 1003 -11.46 -3.70 13.34
CA ARG A 1003 -12.51 -2.82 12.80
C ARG A 1003 -13.07 -1.85 13.82
N GLY A 1004 -12.98 -2.17 15.11
CA GLY A 1004 -13.76 -1.52 16.18
C GLY A 1004 -15.21 -2.02 16.22
N ASP A 1005 -15.48 -3.28 15.84
CA ASP A 1005 -16.82 -3.88 15.85
C ASP A 1005 -17.27 -4.23 17.29
N LEU A 1006 -17.46 -3.21 18.13
CA LEU A 1006 -17.90 -3.34 19.52
C LEU A 1006 -19.45 -3.38 19.61
N GLU A 1007 -19.99 -4.33 20.39
CA GLU A 1007 -21.38 -4.37 20.82
C GLU A 1007 -21.52 -3.69 22.19
N THR A 1008 -22.48 -2.77 22.34
CA THR A 1008 -22.77 -2.14 23.64
C THR A 1008 -23.84 -2.93 24.39
N ARG A 1009 -23.48 -3.54 25.53
CA ARG A 1009 -24.39 -4.30 26.39
C ARG A 1009 -24.53 -3.58 27.75
N GLY A 1010 -25.50 -2.68 27.82
CA GLY A 1010 -25.70 -1.80 28.98
C GLY A 1010 -24.53 -0.81 29.11
N HIS A 1011 -23.79 -0.88 30.22
CA HIS A 1011 -22.60 -0.05 30.47
C HIS A 1011 -21.28 -0.70 30.05
N ARG A 1012 -21.30 -1.86 29.36
CA ARG A 1012 -20.07 -2.55 28.90
C ARG A 1012 -20.04 -2.67 27.39
N SER A 1013 -18.89 -2.36 26.80
CA SER A 1013 -18.53 -2.79 25.45
C SER A 1013 -18.14 -4.27 25.48
N VAL A 1014 -18.57 -5.05 24.49
CA VAL A 1014 -18.09 -6.42 24.25
C VAL A 1014 -17.66 -6.55 22.79
N VAL A 1015 -16.69 -7.42 22.51
CA VAL A 1015 -16.20 -7.69 21.15
C VAL A 1015 -16.31 -9.19 20.86
N ARG A 1016 -16.57 -9.54 19.60
CA ARG A 1016 -16.64 -10.94 19.15
C ARG A 1016 -15.27 -11.42 18.67
N VAL A 1017 -14.80 -12.53 19.22
CA VAL A 1017 -13.49 -13.15 18.92
C VAL A 1017 -13.74 -14.64 18.63
N GLY A 1018 -13.79 -14.97 17.34
CA GLY A 1018 -14.34 -16.27 16.90
C GLY A 1018 -15.80 -16.42 17.37
N ASP A 1019 -16.13 -17.57 17.94
CA ASP A 1019 -17.49 -17.87 18.42
C ASP A 1019 -17.89 -17.06 19.67
N LYS A 1020 -16.90 -16.58 20.44
CA LYS A 1020 -17.10 -16.02 21.78
C LYS A 1020 -17.32 -14.50 21.76
N LEU A 1021 -18.18 -14.04 22.66
CA LEU A 1021 -18.27 -12.64 23.06
C LEU A 1021 -17.40 -12.40 24.30
N VAL A 1022 -16.62 -11.32 24.28
CA VAL A 1022 -15.62 -10.99 25.31
C VAL A 1022 -15.83 -9.54 25.75
N ASP A 1023 -16.04 -9.31 27.05
CA ASP A 1023 -16.01 -7.97 27.65
C ASP A 1023 -14.74 -7.21 27.24
N TYR A 1024 -14.90 -6.08 26.57
CA TYR A 1024 -13.82 -5.26 26.05
C TYR A 1024 -13.41 -4.21 27.08
N ASN A 1025 -12.17 -4.28 27.56
CA ASN A 1025 -11.62 -3.29 28.48
C ASN A 1025 -10.94 -2.15 27.71
N GLU A 1026 -11.30 -0.90 28.01
CA GLU A 1026 -10.80 0.30 27.31
C GLU A 1026 -9.27 0.52 27.45
N SER A 1027 -8.64 -0.06 28.48
CA SER A 1027 -7.19 -0.06 28.65
C SER A 1027 -6.45 -1.06 27.73
N PHE A 1028 -7.17 -1.99 27.08
CA PHE A 1028 -6.58 -2.92 26.13
C PHE A 1028 -5.87 -2.18 24.99
N ARG A 1029 -4.67 -2.65 24.63
CA ARG A 1029 -3.92 -2.21 23.44
C ARG A 1029 -3.34 -3.42 22.73
N LEU A 1030 -3.34 -3.37 21.40
CA LEU A 1030 -2.76 -4.39 20.55
C LEU A 1030 -1.65 -3.77 19.72
N PHE A 1031 -0.54 -4.49 19.60
CA PHE A 1031 0.55 -4.20 18.67
C PHE A 1031 0.91 -5.46 17.91
N MET A 1032 1.23 -5.34 16.62
CA MET A 1032 1.61 -6.47 15.77
C MET A 1032 3.04 -6.29 15.24
N VAL A 1033 3.79 -7.39 15.11
CA VAL A 1033 5.17 -7.39 14.60
C VAL A 1033 5.36 -8.47 13.54
N SER A 1034 5.80 -8.06 12.35
CA SER A 1034 6.28 -8.91 11.27
C SER A 1034 7.81 -8.94 11.22
N ARG A 1035 8.38 -10.11 10.94
CA ARG A 1035 9.78 -10.27 10.53
C ARG A 1035 9.95 -10.40 9.01
N ASP A 1036 8.86 -10.56 8.27
CA ASP A 1036 8.85 -10.43 6.81
C ASP A 1036 8.92 -8.93 6.47
N PRO A 1037 9.92 -8.45 5.69
CA PRO A 1037 9.99 -7.07 5.23
C PRO A 1037 8.82 -6.70 4.29
N THR A 1038 8.12 -7.69 3.75
CA THR A 1038 7.06 -7.58 2.74
C THR A 1038 5.84 -8.41 3.15
N PRO A 1039 5.19 -8.11 4.30
CA PRO A 1039 4.09 -8.92 4.83
C PRO A 1039 2.91 -8.93 3.86
N ARG A 1040 2.35 -10.12 3.59
CA ARG A 1040 1.30 -10.31 2.58
C ARG A 1040 -0.08 -9.90 3.11
N LEU A 1041 -0.32 -8.60 3.13
CA LEU A 1041 -1.58 -8.00 3.55
C LEU A 1041 -2.53 -7.87 2.36
N ALA A 1042 -3.69 -8.53 2.43
CA ALA A 1042 -4.80 -8.22 1.52
C ALA A 1042 -5.21 -6.73 1.66
N PRO A 1043 -5.73 -6.07 0.62
CA PRO A 1043 -6.15 -4.65 0.69
C PRO A 1043 -7.10 -4.35 1.86
N SER A 1044 -8.00 -5.29 2.18
CA SER A 1044 -8.89 -5.21 3.34
C SER A 1044 -8.15 -5.13 4.66
N ALA A 1045 -7.10 -5.95 4.87
CA ALA A 1045 -6.21 -5.89 6.02
C ALA A 1045 -5.33 -4.62 6.03
N ARG A 1046 -4.77 -4.24 4.87
CA ARG A 1046 -3.88 -3.07 4.75
C ARG A 1046 -4.56 -1.76 5.15
N SER A 1047 -5.88 -1.67 4.95
CA SER A 1047 -6.72 -0.53 5.37
C SER A 1047 -7.08 -0.49 6.87
N LEU A 1048 -6.74 -1.53 7.64
CA LEU A 1048 -7.02 -1.67 9.07
C LEU A 1048 -5.80 -1.43 9.99
N VAL A 1049 -4.59 -1.30 9.42
CA VAL A 1049 -3.33 -1.30 10.19
C VAL A 1049 -2.40 -0.15 9.80
N ALA A 1050 -1.71 0.41 10.80
CA ALA A 1050 -0.60 1.34 10.58
C ALA A 1050 0.69 0.54 10.33
N LEU A 1051 1.02 0.32 9.06
CA LEU A 1051 2.30 -0.30 8.67
C LEU A 1051 3.44 0.68 8.97
N THR A 1052 4.37 0.29 9.85
CA THR A 1052 5.57 1.04 10.24
C THR A 1052 6.79 0.16 10.03
N THR A 1053 7.92 0.70 9.57
CA THR A 1053 9.06 -0.11 9.10
C THR A 1053 10.34 0.27 9.80
N PHE A 1054 10.77 -0.58 10.73
CA PHE A 1054 12.06 -0.50 11.41
C PHE A 1054 13.17 -1.09 10.52
N THR A 1055 13.37 -0.47 9.35
CA THR A 1055 14.51 -0.79 8.47
C THR A 1055 15.76 -0.08 8.97
N ILE A 1056 16.89 -0.78 8.89
CA ILE A 1056 18.23 -0.23 9.17
C ILE A 1056 18.50 0.92 8.18
N THR A 1057 18.68 2.14 8.70
CA THR A 1057 19.11 3.33 7.97
C THR A 1057 20.63 3.31 7.72
N ARG A 1058 21.12 4.04 6.71
CA ARG A 1058 22.58 4.18 6.46
C ARG A 1058 23.27 4.83 7.66
N GLU A 1059 22.71 5.93 8.18
CA GLU A 1059 23.24 6.66 9.32
C GLU A 1059 23.23 5.81 10.60
N GLY A 1060 22.13 5.12 10.90
CA GLY A 1060 22.02 4.24 12.07
C GLY A 1060 23.05 3.10 12.02
N LEU A 1061 23.27 2.51 10.85
CA LEU A 1061 24.28 1.47 10.66
C LEU A 1061 25.71 2.02 10.76
N GLU A 1062 26.00 3.17 10.15
CA GLU A 1062 27.31 3.84 10.29
C GLU A 1062 27.58 4.16 11.77
N GLY A 1063 26.60 4.73 12.49
CA GLY A 1063 26.69 5.00 13.92
C GLY A 1063 26.98 3.74 14.74
N GLN A 1064 26.35 2.61 14.40
CA GLN A 1064 26.59 1.32 15.05
C GLN A 1064 28.00 0.77 14.75
N LEU A 1065 28.41 0.76 13.47
CA LEU A 1065 29.72 0.26 13.04
C LEU A 1065 30.88 1.13 13.57
N LEU A 1066 30.68 2.44 13.68
CA LEU A 1066 31.65 3.38 14.25
C LEU A 1066 31.86 3.10 15.74
N SER A 1067 30.76 2.91 16.47
CA SER A 1067 30.80 2.60 17.91
C SER A 1067 31.45 1.22 18.16
N LEU A 1068 31.21 0.23 17.31
CA LEU A 1068 31.91 -1.07 17.33
C LEU A 1068 33.41 -0.94 17.00
N THR A 1069 33.78 -0.07 16.06
CA THR A 1069 35.19 0.18 15.70
C THR A 1069 35.94 0.79 16.88
N ILE A 1070 35.36 1.77 17.57
CA ILE A 1070 36.00 2.45 18.71
C ILE A 1070 35.98 1.55 19.96
N GLN A 1071 34.95 0.71 20.14
CA GLN A 1071 34.95 -0.33 21.17
C GLN A 1071 36.12 -1.32 21.00
N HIS A 1072 36.64 -1.52 19.77
CA HIS A 1072 37.84 -2.30 19.51
C HIS A 1072 39.13 -1.49 19.71
N GLU A 1073 39.26 -0.35 19.02
CA GLU A 1073 40.51 0.42 18.96
C GLU A 1073 40.79 1.22 20.24
N GLN A 1074 39.77 1.81 20.86
CA GLN A 1074 39.87 2.67 22.05
C GLN A 1074 38.72 2.41 23.04
N PRO A 1075 38.64 1.21 23.66
CA PRO A 1075 37.55 0.83 24.57
C PRO A 1075 37.41 1.73 25.81
N GLY A 1076 38.44 2.49 26.20
CA GLY A 1076 38.34 3.50 27.25
C GLY A 1076 37.49 4.70 26.83
N LEU A 1077 37.68 5.18 25.60
CA LEU A 1077 36.98 6.34 25.02
C LEU A 1077 35.49 6.05 24.87
N GLU A 1078 35.12 4.90 24.30
CA GLU A 1078 33.71 4.56 24.11
C GLU A 1078 32.97 4.33 25.43
N ARG A 1079 33.63 3.79 26.47
CA ARG A 1079 33.06 3.71 27.83
C ARG A 1079 32.81 5.09 28.43
N GLN A 1080 33.81 5.98 28.35
CA GLN A 1080 33.69 7.35 28.85
C GLN A 1080 32.57 8.12 28.13
N ARG A 1081 32.50 8.00 26.80
CA ARG A 1081 31.43 8.58 25.97
C ARG A 1081 30.04 8.02 26.33
N THR A 1082 29.91 6.70 26.51
CA THR A 1082 28.62 6.06 26.85
C THR A 1082 28.13 6.51 28.24
N GLU A 1083 29.01 6.57 29.23
CA GLU A 1083 28.66 6.99 30.58
C GLU A 1083 28.37 8.50 30.67
N LEU A 1084 29.11 9.36 29.94
CA LEU A 1084 28.79 10.79 29.83
C LEU A 1084 27.45 11.04 29.16
N LEU A 1085 27.12 10.29 28.10
CA LEU A 1085 25.79 10.36 27.46
C LEU A 1085 24.68 9.97 28.45
N ARG A 1086 24.83 8.84 29.17
CA ARG A 1086 23.87 8.42 30.19
C ARG A 1086 23.66 9.51 31.26
N GLN A 1087 24.74 10.14 31.73
CA GLN A 1087 24.68 11.22 32.70
C GLN A 1087 24.02 12.49 32.12
N GLU A 1088 24.33 12.89 30.88
CA GLU A 1088 23.68 14.03 30.20
C GLU A 1088 22.18 13.80 30.04
N GLU A 1089 21.77 12.57 29.70
CA GLU A 1089 20.37 12.17 29.52
C GLU A 1089 19.59 12.20 30.85
N GLU A 1090 20.17 11.65 31.93
CA GLU A 1090 19.59 11.72 33.26
C GLU A 1090 19.49 13.17 33.78
N LEU A 1091 20.52 13.99 33.53
CA LEU A 1091 20.53 15.42 33.90
C LEU A 1091 19.47 16.22 33.14
N LYS A 1092 19.25 15.96 31.84
CA LYS A 1092 18.19 16.58 31.05
C LYS A 1092 16.79 16.21 31.54
N ILE A 1093 16.57 14.94 31.87
CA ILE A 1093 15.29 14.47 32.43
C ILE A 1093 15.04 15.10 33.81
N GLN A 1094 16.06 15.21 34.66
CA GLN A 1094 15.97 15.90 35.95
C GLN A 1094 15.69 17.40 35.80
N LEU A 1095 16.32 18.09 34.84
CA LEU A 1095 16.08 19.51 34.56
C LEU A 1095 14.61 19.76 34.21
N ALA A 1096 14.05 19.02 33.24
CA ALA A 1096 12.65 19.14 32.84
C ALA A 1096 11.66 18.84 33.99
N ALA A 1097 12.02 17.90 34.88
CA ALA A 1097 11.22 17.61 36.07
C ALA A 1097 11.23 18.76 37.09
N LEU A 1098 12.40 19.37 37.34
CA LEU A 1098 12.56 20.53 38.23
C LEU A 1098 11.86 21.78 37.68
N GLU A 1099 11.94 22.03 36.37
CA GLU A 1099 11.20 23.11 35.71
C GLU A 1099 9.69 22.95 35.87
N LYS A 1100 9.16 21.74 35.65
CA LYS A 1100 7.72 21.44 35.85
C LYS A 1100 7.30 21.58 37.32
N GLN A 1101 8.14 21.17 38.27
CA GLN A 1101 7.89 21.36 39.71
C GLN A 1101 7.87 22.84 40.11
N LEU A 1102 8.82 23.63 39.62
CA LEU A 1102 8.91 25.08 39.88
C LEU A 1102 7.66 25.81 39.37
N LEU A 1103 7.23 25.50 38.14
CA LEU A 1103 6.09 26.14 37.51
C LEU A 1103 4.76 25.74 38.18
N HIS A 1104 4.62 24.49 38.61
CA HIS A 1104 3.50 24.04 39.45
C HIS A 1104 3.48 24.73 40.81
N ALA A 1105 4.61 24.78 41.52
CA ALA A 1105 4.69 25.37 42.87
C ALA A 1105 4.31 26.85 42.89
N LEU A 1106 4.69 27.61 41.86
CA LEU A 1106 4.24 29.00 41.66
C LEU A 1106 2.73 29.07 41.40
N ALA A 1107 2.19 28.25 40.49
CA ALA A 1107 0.79 28.30 40.10
C ALA A 1107 -0.19 27.81 41.18
N THR A 1108 0.24 26.92 42.09
CA THR A 1108 -0.58 26.42 43.21
C THR A 1108 -0.31 27.12 44.55
N SER A 1109 0.38 28.26 44.55
CA SER A 1109 0.67 29.02 45.78
C SER A 1109 -0.50 29.90 46.21
N GLU A 1110 -1.15 29.53 47.31
CA GLU A 1110 -2.16 30.38 47.97
C GLU A 1110 -1.49 31.40 48.91
N GLY A 1111 -2.05 32.62 48.99
CA GLY A 1111 -1.51 33.73 49.78
C GLY A 1111 -0.44 34.58 49.08
N ASN A 1112 0.28 35.39 49.86
CA ASN A 1112 1.35 36.26 49.39
C ASN A 1112 2.67 35.49 49.25
N VAL A 1113 3.23 35.48 48.04
CA VAL A 1113 4.48 34.75 47.70
C VAL A 1113 5.67 35.26 48.52
N LEU A 1114 5.68 36.54 48.93
CA LEU A 1114 6.75 37.13 49.74
C LEU A 1114 6.75 36.69 51.22
N GLU A 1115 5.63 36.20 51.72
CA GLU A 1115 5.47 35.78 53.12
C GLU A 1115 5.72 34.28 53.31
N ASN A 1116 5.52 33.48 52.26
CA ASN A 1116 5.72 32.03 52.28
C ASN A 1116 7.20 31.66 52.16
N LYS A 1117 7.88 31.62 53.30
CA LYS A 1117 9.31 31.24 53.40
C LYS A 1117 9.60 29.86 52.84
N ASP A 1118 8.77 28.87 53.13
CA ASP A 1118 9.00 27.48 52.73
C ASP A 1118 8.98 27.35 51.19
N LEU A 1119 8.05 28.06 50.54
CA LEU A 1119 7.99 28.20 49.08
C LEU A 1119 9.22 28.94 48.52
N LEU A 1120 9.67 30.02 49.18
CA LEU A 1120 10.85 30.79 48.77
C LEU A 1120 12.16 29.99 48.92
N GLU A 1121 12.32 29.21 49.98
CA GLU A 1121 13.46 28.32 50.16
C GLU A 1121 13.43 27.18 49.14
N SER A 1122 12.27 26.54 48.93
CA SER A 1122 12.08 25.52 47.88
C SER A 1122 12.34 26.05 46.46
N LEU A 1123 11.90 27.28 46.14
CA LEU A 1123 12.18 27.94 44.86
C LEU A 1123 13.67 28.23 44.67
N ASN A 1124 14.34 28.75 45.69
CA ASN A 1124 15.79 29.02 45.62
C ASN A 1124 16.61 27.72 45.51
N GLU A 1125 16.24 26.66 46.25
CA GLU A 1125 16.90 25.36 46.14
C GLU A 1125 16.67 24.72 44.75
N THR A 1126 15.44 24.77 44.24
CA THR A 1126 15.10 24.26 42.90
C THR A 1126 15.85 25.02 41.81
N LYS A 1127 15.92 26.36 41.90
CA LYS A 1127 16.69 27.21 40.98
C LYS A 1127 18.19 26.97 41.07
N ALA A 1128 18.74 26.77 42.27
CA ALA A 1128 20.16 26.45 42.46
C ALA A 1128 20.52 25.08 41.87
N LYS A 1129 19.66 24.06 42.06
CA LYS A 1129 19.78 22.74 41.40
C LYS A 1129 19.72 22.88 39.88
N SER A 1130 18.71 23.57 39.35
CA SER A 1130 18.53 23.82 37.91
C SER A 1130 19.76 24.48 37.27
N LEU A 1131 20.29 25.55 37.89
CA LEU A 1131 21.50 26.22 37.41
C LEU A 1131 22.73 25.29 37.48
N THR A 1132 22.91 24.54 38.57
CA THR A 1132 24.02 23.59 38.72
C THR A 1132 23.97 22.48 37.66
N ILE A 1133 22.77 22.00 37.33
CA ILE A 1133 22.55 21.00 36.26
C ILE A 1133 22.86 21.61 34.89
N GLN A 1134 22.40 22.83 34.60
CA GLN A 1134 22.68 23.54 33.34
C GLN A 1134 24.18 23.82 33.15
N ASP A 1135 24.88 24.17 34.24
CA ASP A 1135 26.34 24.30 34.30
C ASP A 1135 27.06 22.95 34.15
N GLY A 1136 26.43 21.83 34.50
CA GLY A 1136 26.93 20.48 34.26
C GLY A 1136 26.76 20.07 32.79
N LEU A 1137 25.59 20.32 32.21
CA LEU A 1137 25.27 20.02 30.81
C LEU A 1137 26.17 20.77 29.82
N THR A 1138 26.45 22.06 30.06
CA THR A 1138 27.37 22.83 29.20
C THR A 1138 28.79 22.25 29.21
N LYS A 1139 29.32 21.89 30.38
CA LYS A 1139 30.64 21.25 30.53
C LYS A 1139 30.66 19.85 29.90
N SER A 1140 29.60 19.06 30.06
CA SER A 1140 29.44 17.76 29.39
C SER A 1140 29.46 17.89 27.87
N ALA A 1141 28.78 18.90 27.31
CA ALA A 1141 28.74 19.13 25.86
C ALA A 1141 30.11 19.51 25.27
N GLU A 1142 30.98 20.21 26.02
CA GLU A 1142 32.37 20.47 25.60
C GLU A 1142 33.20 19.18 25.55
N VAL A 1143 33.08 18.32 26.57
CA VAL A 1143 33.75 17.02 26.60
C VAL A 1143 33.21 16.09 25.52
N HIS A 1144 31.89 16.06 25.28
CA HIS A 1144 31.27 15.28 24.22
C HIS A 1144 31.78 15.69 22.83
N ARG A 1145 31.95 17.00 22.58
CA ARG A 1145 32.52 17.50 21.31
C ARG A 1145 33.93 16.97 21.08
N SER A 1146 34.79 17.01 22.09
CA SER A 1146 36.17 16.50 21.99
C SER A 1146 36.23 14.97 21.81
N LEU A 1147 35.32 14.24 22.45
CA LEU A 1147 35.18 12.79 22.25
C LEU A 1147 34.66 12.44 20.85
N ASP A 1148 33.70 13.20 20.32
CA ASP A 1148 33.22 13.01 18.94
C ASP A 1148 34.28 13.39 17.90
N GLU A 1149 35.10 14.43 18.11
CA GLU A 1149 36.25 14.74 17.26
C GLU A 1149 37.22 13.55 17.13
N GLN A 1150 37.56 12.91 18.26
CA GLN A 1150 38.43 11.72 18.29
C GLN A 1150 37.76 10.49 17.65
N ARG A 1151 36.45 10.32 17.87
CA ARG A 1151 35.61 9.27 17.26
C ARG A 1151 35.48 9.44 15.74
N ASN A 1152 35.33 10.66 15.25
CA ASN A 1152 35.15 10.97 13.85
C ASN A 1152 36.35 10.56 12.97
N LEU A 1153 37.56 10.44 13.54
CA LEU A 1153 38.74 9.90 12.86
C LEU A 1153 38.51 8.49 12.26
N TYR A 1154 37.64 7.68 12.89
CA TYR A 1154 37.31 6.33 12.44
C TYR A 1154 36.05 6.26 11.56
N ARG A 1155 35.32 7.37 11.34
CA ARG A 1155 34.02 7.38 10.60
C ARG A 1155 34.12 6.68 9.24
N HIS A 1156 35.16 6.97 8.46
CA HIS A 1156 35.35 6.42 7.12
C HIS A 1156 35.40 4.88 7.08
N VAL A 1157 35.84 4.20 8.15
CA VAL A 1157 35.79 2.73 8.25
C VAL A 1157 34.34 2.24 8.38
N ALA A 1158 33.53 2.95 9.18
CA ALA A 1158 32.13 2.64 9.39
C ALA A 1158 31.25 3.00 8.19
N GLU A 1159 31.56 4.09 7.48
CA GLU A 1159 30.88 4.50 6.25
C GLU A 1159 31.09 3.46 5.14
N ARG A 1160 32.32 3.01 4.91
CA ARG A 1160 32.58 1.90 3.98
C ARG A 1160 31.85 0.62 4.41
N GLY A 1161 31.84 0.32 5.70
CA GLY A 1161 31.10 -0.82 6.24
C GLY A 1161 29.59 -0.74 6.01
N SER A 1162 28.97 0.44 6.14
CA SER A 1162 27.53 0.60 5.90
C SER A 1162 27.20 0.52 4.41
N GLN A 1163 28.01 1.14 3.55
CA GLN A 1163 27.91 0.99 2.08
C GLN A 1163 28.02 -0.48 1.64
N MET A 1164 28.99 -1.23 2.17
CA MET A 1164 29.17 -2.66 1.86
C MET A 1164 27.96 -3.50 2.29
N PHE A 1165 27.39 -3.26 3.47
CA PHE A 1165 26.21 -4.01 3.91
C PHE A 1165 24.98 -3.74 3.04
N LEU A 1166 24.75 -2.49 2.65
CA LEU A 1166 23.63 -2.11 1.78
C LEU A 1166 23.77 -2.77 0.40
N ALA A 1167 24.95 -2.68 -0.24
CA ALA A 1167 25.20 -3.37 -1.50
C ALA A 1167 24.99 -4.90 -1.41
N VAL A 1168 25.33 -5.52 -0.26
CA VAL A 1168 25.11 -6.96 -0.01
C VAL A 1168 23.64 -7.29 0.28
N LYS A 1169 22.87 -6.39 0.88
CA LYS A 1169 21.40 -6.50 1.07
C LYS A 1169 20.68 -6.49 -0.29
N ASP A 1170 21.12 -5.64 -1.21
CA ASP A 1170 20.48 -5.42 -2.50
C ASP A 1170 20.70 -6.56 -3.50
N LEU A 1171 21.71 -7.42 -3.28
CA LEU A 1171 21.87 -8.69 -4.01
C LEU A 1171 20.62 -9.58 -3.98
N SER A 1172 19.77 -9.44 -2.95
CA SER A 1172 18.50 -10.15 -2.83
C SER A 1172 17.49 -9.85 -3.95
N ALA A 1173 17.64 -8.72 -4.66
CA ALA A 1173 16.86 -8.37 -5.84
C ALA A 1173 17.27 -9.18 -7.08
N ILE A 1174 18.52 -9.64 -7.16
CA ILE A 1174 19.02 -10.50 -8.24
C ILE A 1174 18.60 -11.95 -7.99
N ASN A 1175 18.67 -12.42 -6.74
CA ASN A 1175 18.26 -13.76 -6.35
C ASN A 1175 17.76 -13.78 -4.91
N HIS A 1176 16.55 -14.31 -4.69
CA HIS A 1176 15.93 -14.45 -3.37
C HIS A 1176 16.78 -15.22 -2.35
N MET A 1177 17.72 -16.07 -2.79
CA MET A 1177 18.66 -16.77 -1.89
C MET A 1177 19.76 -15.86 -1.31
N TYR A 1178 20.04 -14.70 -1.92
CA TYR A 1178 21.08 -13.76 -1.49
C TYR A 1178 20.58 -12.82 -0.38
N ARG A 1179 20.04 -13.41 0.70
CA ARG A 1179 19.52 -12.69 1.88
C ARG A 1179 20.48 -12.84 3.06
N PHE A 1180 21.26 -11.79 3.32
CA PHE A 1180 22.27 -11.76 4.38
C PHE A 1180 21.75 -10.99 5.60
N SER A 1181 21.97 -11.52 6.81
CA SER A 1181 21.49 -10.88 8.04
C SER A 1181 22.52 -9.92 8.64
N LEU A 1182 22.06 -8.82 9.26
CA LEU A 1182 22.95 -7.88 9.95
C LEU A 1182 23.88 -8.56 10.98
N PRO A 1183 23.41 -9.48 11.87
CA PRO A 1183 24.32 -10.15 12.82
C PRO A 1183 25.46 -10.94 12.16
N TRP A 1184 25.24 -11.52 10.98
CA TRP A 1184 26.29 -12.17 10.20
C TRP A 1184 27.31 -11.15 9.68
N PHE A 1185 26.85 -10.01 9.13
CA PHE A 1185 27.73 -8.94 8.68
C PHE A 1185 28.54 -8.33 9.84
N LEU A 1186 27.91 -8.05 10.98
CA LEU A 1186 28.59 -7.57 12.19
C LEU A 1186 29.62 -8.57 12.73
N SER A 1187 29.40 -9.89 12.55
CA SER A 1187 30.39 -10.91 12.90
C SER A 1187 31.60 -10.89 11.96
N ILE A 1188 31.40 -10.62 10.66
CA ILE A 1188 32.50 -10.45 9.69
C ILE A 1188 33.26 -9.15 9.97
N PHE A 1189 32.55 -8.04 10.20
CA PHE A 1189 33.13 -6.75 10.55
C PHE A 1189 34.03 -6.86 11.80
N ARG A 1190 33.54 -7.47 12.88
CA ARG A 1190 34.34 -7.76 14.08
C ARG A 1190 35.56 -8.64 13.79
N LYS A 1191 35.42 -9.65 12.92
CA LYS A 1191 36.56 -10.49 12.51
C LYS A 1191 37.61 -9.67 11.76
N ALA A 1192 37.21 -8.76 10.87
CA ALA A 1192 38.15 -7.87 10.17
C ALA A 1192 38.90 -6.95 11.15
N LEU A 1193 38.20 -6.32 12.11
CA LEU A 1193 38.83 -5.54 13.19
C LEU A 1193 39.90 -6.37 13.93
N HIS A 1194 39.54 -7.57 14.39
CA HIS A 1194 40.44 -8.45 15.15
C HIS A 1194 41.60 -9.04 14.34
N THR A 1195 41.47 -9.22 13.02
CA THR A 1195 42.53 -9.85 12.20
C THR A 1195 43.55 -8.81 11.69
N SER A 1196 43.17 -7.53 11.64
CA SER A 1196 44.03 -6.45 11.15
C SER A 1196 45.25 -6.17 12.05
N GLY A 1197 46.46 -6.23 11.49
CA GLY A 1197 47.71 -6.00 12.23
C GLY A 1197 47.87 -4.58 12.81
N PRO A 1198 48.59 -4.41 13.93
CA PRO A 1198 48.76 -3.11 14.57
C PRO A 1198 49.54 -2.11 13.69
N SER A 1199 49.16 -0.84 13.76
CA SER A 1199 49.78 0.29 13.04
C SER A 1199 50.24 1.36 14.04
N ALA A 1200 51.26 2.15 13.66
CA ALA A 1200 51.83 3.19 14.51
C ALA A 1200 51.09 4.54 14.44
N ASP A 1201 50.22 4.75 13.44
CA ASP A 1201 49.48 5.99 13.23
C ASP A 1201 48.02 5.73 12.80
N VAL A 1202 47.12 6.65 13.15
CA VAL A 1202 45.65 6.50 13.04
C VAL A 1202 45.17 6.52 11.57
N PRO A 1203 45.60 7.44 10.68
CA PRO A 1203 45.22 7.40 9.27
C PRO A 1203 45.67 6.10 8.58
N SER A 1204 46.89 5.63 8.88
CA SER A 1204 47.40 4.34 8.38
C SER A 1204 46.66 3.14 8.97
N ARG A 1205 46.18 3.23 10.21
CA ARG A 1205 45.30 2.21 10.82
C ARG A 1205 43.92 2.20 10.14
N VAL A 1206 43.35 3.38 9.86
CA VAL A 1206 42.06 3.54 9.19
C VAL A 1206 42.10 3.01 7.75
N SER A 1207 43.17 3.26 6.98
CA SER A 1207 43.31 2.69 5.64
C SER A 1207 43.53 1.17 5.68
N LEU A 1208 44.37 0.66 6.59
CA LEU A 1208 44.56 -0.78 6.78
C LEU A 1208 43.26 -1.50 7.16
N LEU A 1209 42.48 -0.94 8.09
CA LEU A 1209 41.16 -1.45 8.46
C LEU A 1209 40.19 -1.44 7.27
N SER A 1210 40.17 -0.34 6.51
CA SER A 1210 39.32 -0.18 5.32
C SER A 1210 39.64 -1.20 4.22
N ASN A 1211 40.91 -1.56 4.03
CA ASN A 1211 41.32 -2.55 3.04
C ASN A 1211 41.08 -3.99 3.56
N THR A 1212 41.40 -4.26 4.83
CA THR A 1212 41.16 -5.58 5.48
C THR A 1212 39.67 -5.98 5.43
N LEU A 1213 38.76 -5.00 5.50
CA LEU A 1213 37.32 -5.20 5.36
C LEU A 1213 36.90 -5.64 3.95
N ILE A 1214 37.60 -5.18 2.90
CA ILE A 1214 37.25 -5.42 1.48
C ILE A 1214 37.91 -6.71 0.97
N GLU A 1215 39.22 -6.86 1.20
CA GLU A 1215 40.01 -7.96 0.64
C GLU A 1215 39.71 -9.28 1.36
N GLY A 1216 39.54 -9.22 2.69
CA GLY A 1216 39.57 -10.38 3.56
C GLY A 1216 40.97 -11.01 3.62
N HIS A 1217 41.27 -11.71 4.71
CA HIS A 1217 42.49 -12.49 4.74
C HIS A 1217 42.36 -13.70 3.80
N PRO A 1218 43.28 -13.93 2.85
CA PRO A 1218 43.37 -15.22 2.17
C PRO A 1218 43.68 -16.32 3.20
N PRO A 1219 43.14 -17.54 3.01
CA PRO A 1219 43.23 -18.64 3.98
C PRO A 1219 44.63 -19.26 4.08
#